data_AF-A0ABD1LNW7-F1
#
_entry.id   AF-A0ABD1LNW7-F1
#
_cell.length_a   1.000
_cell.length_b   1.000
_cell.length_c   1.000
_cell.angle_alpha   90.00
_cell.angle_beta   90.00
_cell.angle_gamma   90.00
#
_symmetry.space_group_name_H-M   'P 1'
#
loop_
_entity.id
_entity.type
_entity.pdbx_description
1 polymer ?
#
loop_
_entity_poly.entity_id
_entity_poly.type
_entity_poly.pdbx_seq_one_letter_code
_entity_poly.pdbx_strand_id
1 'polypeptide(L)'
;MQPILQTPTPLYITKTLRFQWRISSSTSHHHAAAAAAAALAMASTSDAADDDAAARAVRKRYDGLLTVRTRAIKGKGAWYWAHLQPILLNNAVKLKCSLCDSLFSASNPSRTASEHLKRGTCPNFHHSSLPSPSPISTVLSHSNNGRKRSPATSHDPSFHHHHHLVLSGGKDDLCALAVFEDSVKKLKSPRNSPSVAPPELTKDQVNSAVELLADWFYESCASVPLSALDHPKFQSFLSQLGLPLSLFRREIYGSRLDDRFGAAKADSEARIKDALFFQLGCDGWKGDDGVVKFTANLPNGSSVFHKVVFPGGGVVPSSKYAEEILWEVVTGVCESDVKRCVGIVGDRFKAKALRNLEVQNHWMVNVACQLQGFIGLIKDFANELPLFRVVAENSLKVANFINTESRFPQVPGAGAGLCRAGSSSLSERSRVEGLCISVSYAGGHSELCSGIQMVVLEDTFSMEDPLAREATGIVQSDGFWNELEAVYSLVKLIRGVVQDIEAERPLIGRCLPLWEEVRTKVKEWCHKYNVVEEPVEKILEKRFRKNYHPAWSAAFILDPLYLVKDASGKYLPPFKCLTREQEKDVDKLLTRLASREEAHVVLMELMKWRSEGLDPLYAQAVQMKQRDPVTGKMKVANPLSSRLVWETCLSEFKSLGKLAVRLIFLHATSGAFKSNCSFIKKISEHKHSRVSLERAQKMIYIAAHAKLERRDFSNEEDKEAELLAMAGSDDSMLAEVGHTLVERIKLQILHKVIVGEAFLAAAVLLRD
;
A
#
# COMPACT_ATOMS: atom_id res chain seq x y z
N MET A 1 25.36 -62.96 -38.45
CA MET A 1 26.42 -61.93 -38.52
C MET A 1 25.77 -60.56 -38.33
N GLN A 2 26.36 -59.73 -37.46
CA GLN A 2 26.25 -58.24 -37.47
C GLN A 2 27.12 -57.67 -38.62
N PRO A 3 27.21 -56.34 -38.92
CA PRO A 3 26.77 -55.13 -38.16
C PRO A 3 25.90 -54.08 -38.94
N ILE A 4 25.09 -53.21 -38.30
CA ILE A 4 25.31 -51.80 -37.77
C ILE A 4 25.64 -50.80 -38.94
N LEU A 5 24.96 -49.66 -39.23
CA LEU A 5 24.73 -48.41 -38.44
C LEU A 5 23.53 -47.51 -38.87
N GLN A 6 23.06 -46.73 -37.88
CA GLN A 6 22.56 -45.33 -37.89
C GLN A 6 21.13 -44.90 -38.35
N THR A 7 20.50 -44.15 -37.44
CA THR A 7 19.31 -43.27 -37.51
C THR A 7 19.81 -41.78 -37.50
N PRO A 8 19.02 -40.67 -37.32
CA PRO A 8 17.58 -40.53 -37.02
C PRO A 8 16.78 -39.31 -37.63
N THR A 9 15.45 -39.37 -37.38
CA THR A 9 14.49 -38.28 -37.01
C THR A 9 13.73 -37.40 -38.05
N PRO A 10 12.50 -36.93 -37.72
CA PRO A 10 11.52 -36.40 -38.68
C PRO A 10 11.16 -34.89 -38.53
N LEU A 11 10.31 -34.40 -39.47
CA LEU A 11 9.86 -33.01 -39.61
C LEU A 11 8.99 -32.46 -38.46
N TYR A 12 9.11 -31.15 -38.23
CA TYR A 12 8.09 -30.31 -37.58
C TYR A 12 7.45 -29.34 -38.59
N ILE A 13 6.13 -29.18 -38.52
CA ILE A 13 5.34 -28.26 -39.36
C ILE A 13 5.04 -26.98 -38.57
N THR A 14 5.29 -25.81 -39.17
CA THR A 14 4.66 -24.55 -38.74
C THR A 14 4.14 -23.78 -39.96
N LYS A 15 2.87 -23.35 -39.91
CA LYS A 15 2.24 -22.45 -40.88
C LYS A 15 2.02 -21.10 -40.23
N THR A 16 2.41 -20.02 -40.90
CA THR A 16 1.92 -18.67 -40.59
C THR A 16 1.56 -17.97 -41.90
N LEU A 17 0.30 -17.54 -42.05
CA LEU A 17 -0.20 -16.84 -43.23
C LEU A 17 0.04 -15.33 -43.10
N ARG A 18 0.48 -14.69 -44.18
CA ARG A 18 0.36 -13.23 -44.38
C ARG A 18 -0.62 -13.01 -45.54
N PHE A 19 -1.58 -12.11 -45.34
CA PHE A 19 -2.41 -11.59 -46.43
C PHE A 19 -1.85 -10.27 -46.96
N GLN A 20 -2.03 -10.04 -48.25
CA GLN A 20 -1.49 -8.93 -49.03
C GLN A 20 -2.63 -8.28 -49.80
N TRP A 21 -2.64 -6.95 -49.88
CA TRP A 21 -3.55 -6.19 -50.76
C TRP A 21 -2.75 -5.47 -51.84
N ARG A 22 -3.32 -5.37 -53.06
CA ARG A 22 -2.68 -4.86 -54.27
C ARG A 22 -3.72 -4.25 -55.21
N ILE A 23 -3.51 -3.03 -55.70
CA ILE A 23 -4.26 -2.40 -56.81
C ILE A 23 -3.27 -1.60 -57.70
N SER A 24 -3.62 -1.37 -58.97
CA SER A 24 -2.78 -0.85 -60.06
C SER A 24 -3.68 -0.16 -61.13
N SER A 25 -3.25 0.70 -62.08
CA SER A 25 -1.92 1.22 -62.46
C SER A 25 -2.08 2.38 -63.49
N SER A 26 -1.00 3.17 -63.73
CA SER A 26 -0.75 4.02 -64.93
C SER A 26 -1.72 5.22 -65.17
N THR A 27 -1.39 6.33 -65.88
CA THR A 27 -0.35 6.60 -66.92
C THR A 27 -0.04 8.11 -67.10
N SER A 28 1.14 8.44 -67.67
CA SER A 28 1.41 9.58 -68.59
C SER A 28 1.26 11.06 -68.10
N HIS A 29 2.34 11.75 -67.71
CA HIS A 29 3.28 12.51 -68.57
C HIS A 29 2.86 13.93 -69.07
N HIS A 30 2.71 14.89 -68.15
CA HIS A 30 2.91 16.33 -68.46
C HIS A 30 3.71 17.12 -67.38
N HIS A 31 4.26 16.45 -66.36
CA HIS A 31 4.85 17.12 -65.18
C HIS A 31 6.39 17.27 -65.16
N ALA A 32 7.11 16.91 -66.23
CA ALA A 32 8.57 16.80 -66.19
C ALA A 32 9.32 18.11 -65.89
N ALA A 33 8.84 19.27 -66.37
CA ALA A 33 9.51 20.55 -66.15
C ALA A 33 9.21 21.16 -64.76
N ALA A 34 7.98 21.02 -64.26
CA ALA A 34 7.61 21.48 -62.91
C ALA A 34 8.25 20.61 -61.81
N ALA A 35 8.45 19.31 -62.07
CA ALA A 35 9.08 18.39 -61.14
C ALA A 35 10.56 18.74 -60.86
N ALA A 36 11.30 19.32 -61.81
CA ALA A 36 12.70 19.69 -61.60
C ALA A 36 12.87 20.87 -60.63
N ALA A 37 12.02 21.90 -60.74
CA ALA A 37 12.01 23.03 -59.80
C ALA A 37 11.50 22.60 -58.42
N ALA A 38 10.49 21.73 -58.37
CA ALA A 38 10.01 21.13 -57.13
C ALA A 38 11.08 20.24 -56.47
N ALA A 39 11.87 19.46 -57.24
CA ALA A 39 12.92 18.59 -56.70
C ALA A 39 14.07 19.37 -56.03
N LEU A 40 14.46 20.53 -56.57
CA LEU A 40 15.47 21.40 -55.95
C LEU A 40 14.96 22.06 -54.67
N ALA A 41 13.70 22.51 -54.65
CA ALA A 41 13.07 22.98 -53.41
C ALA A 41 12.93 21.84 -52.38
N MET A 42 12.45 20.66 -52.80
CA MET A 42 12.27 19.51 -51.92
C MET A 42 13.59 18.96 -51.37
N ALA A 43 14.69 18.99 -52.13
CA ALA A 43 16.03 18.63 -51.64
C ALA A 43 16.51 19.57 -50.52
N SER A 44 16.26 20.87 -50.64
CA SER A 44 16.60 21.84 -49.58
C SER A 44 15.74 21.68 -48.32
N THR A 45 14.50 21.19 -48.46
CA THR A 45 13.63 20.87 -47.31
C THR A 45 13.80 19.45 -46.78
N SER A 46 14.35 18.51 -47.56
CA SER A 46 14.54 17.12 -47.12
C SER A 46 15.65 17.02 -46.10
N ASP A 47 16.77 17.73 -46.27
CA ASP A 47 17.86 17.70 -45.29
C ASP A 47 17.41 18.21 -43.92
N ALA A 48 16.59 19.28 -43.88
CA ALA A 48 16.00 19.80 -42.64
C ALA A 48 14.91 18.88 -42.06
N ALA A 49 14.13 18.20 -42.90
CA ALA A 49 13.07 17.27 -42.46
C ALA A 49 13.62 15.92 -41.99
N ASP A 50 14.71 15.43 -42.59
CA ASP A 50 15.38 14.18 -42.20
C ASP A 50 16.18 14.35 -40.91
N ASP A 51 16.84 15.50 -40.65
CA ASP A 51 17.47 15.77 -39.36
C ASP A 51 16.45 15.82 -38.21
N ASP A 52 15.28 16.42 -38.46
CA ASP A 52 14.16 16.47 -37.51
C ASP A 52 13.48 15.08 -37.35
N ALA A 53 13.40 14.27 -38.42
CA ALA A 53 12.98 12.87 -38.34
C ALA A 53 13.97 11.99 -37.56
N ALA A 54 15.28 12.19 -37.76
CA ALA A 54 16.34 11.50 -37.04
C ALA A 54 16.33 11.87 -35.55
N ALA A 55 16.22 13.16 -35.22
CA ALA A 55 16.08 13.64 -33.85
C ALA A 55 14.85 13.04 -33.14
N ARG A 56 13.69 13.00 -33.82
CA ARG A 56 12.49 12.30 -33.33
C ARG A 56 12.72 10.80 -33.10
N ALA A 57 13.39 10.11 -34.02
CA ALA A 57 13.67 8.68 -33.90
C ALA A 57 14.62 8.37 -32.72
N VAL A 58 15.65 9.21 -32.52
CA VAL A 58 16.57 9.15 -31.39
C VAL A 58 15.84 9.37 -30.06
N ARG A 59 14.95 10.37 -30.00
CA ARG A 59 14.17 10.67 -28.78
C ARG A 59 13.17 9.55 -28.46
N LYS A 60 12.41 9.06 -29.45
CA LYS A 60 11.52 7.89 -29.31
C LYS A 60 12.26 6.64 -28.82
N ARG A 61 13.51 6.43 -29.25
CA ARG A 61 14.38 5.34 -28.77
C ARG A 61 14.82 5.55 -27.32
N TYR A 62 15.17 6.77 -26.95
CA TYR A 62 15.51 7.14 -25.57
C TYR A 62 14.32 6.89 -24.62
N ASP A 63 13.13 7.37 -24.97
CA ASP A 63 11.90 7.20 -24.17
C ASP A 63 11.51 5.72 -24.04
N GLY A 64 11.70 4.93 -25.10
CA GLY A 64 11.53 3.47 -25.08
C GLY A 64 12.49 2.78 -24.09
N LEU A 65 13.77 3.17 -24.07
CA LEU A 65 14.75 2.61 -23.14
C LEU A 65 14.55 3.09 -21.69
N LEU A 66 14.10 4.33 -21.47
CA LEU A 66 13.64 4.78 -20.16
C LEU A 66 12.47 3.93 -19.66
N THR A 67 11.48 3.67 -20.52
CA THR A 67 10.32 2.83 -20.18
C THR A 67 10.75 1.40 -19.81
N VAL A 68 11.69 0.82 -20.56
CA VAL A 68 12.28 -0.50 -20.23
C VAL A 68 13.01 -0.47 -18.89
N ARG A 69 13.84 0.55 -18.63
CA ARG A 69 14.55 0.70 -17.34
C ARG A 69 13.58 0.85 -16.17
N THR A 70 12.57 1.70 -16.28
CA THR A 70 11.56 1.91 -15.23
C THR A 70 10.77 0.63 -14.92
N ARG A 71 10.42 -0.16 -15.95
CA ARG A 71 9.80 -1.49 -15.75
C ARG A 71 10.76 -2.50 -15.11
N ALA A 72 12.04 -2.46 -15.47
CA ALA A 72 13.06 -3.36 -14.91
C ALA A 72 13.39 -3.05 -13.44
N ILE A 73 13.50 -1.78 -13.07
CA ILE A 73 13.70 -1.35 -11.67
C ILE A 73 12.47 -1.71 -10.81
N LYS A 74 11.25 -1.66 -11.37
CA LYS A 74 10.02 -2.19 -10.76
C LYS A 74 9.91 -3.75 -10.81
N GLY A 75 11.03 -4.46 -10.88
CA GLY A 75 11.12 -5.92 -10.76
C GLY A 75 10.68 -6.74 -11.99
N LYS A 76 10.31 -6.11 -13.12
CA LYS A 76 9.78 -6.79 -14.32
C LYS A 76 10.73 -6.76 -15.51
N GLY A 77 12.04 -6.84 -15.29
CA GLY A 77 13.04 -6.78 -16.36
C GLY A 77 14.44 -7.21 -15.93
N ALA A 78 15.39 -7.13 -16.86
CA ALA A 78 16.74 -7.64 -16.63
C ALA A 78 17.53 -6.82 -15.60
N TRP A 79 18.19 -7.51 -14.66
CA TRP A 79 18.89 -6.94 -13.50
C TRP A 79 19.86 -5.80 -13.83
N TYR A 80 20.53 -5.83 -14.99
CA TYR A 80 21.55 -4.85 -15.38
C TYR A 80 21.01 -3.42 -15.56
N TRP A 81 19.69 -3.25 -15.68
CA TRP A 81 19.06 -1.92 -15.72
C TRP A 81 19.12 -1.15 -14.39
N ALA A 82 19.43 -1.83 -13.28
CA ALA A 82 19.78 -1.19 -12.02
C ALA A 82 21.08 -0.36 -12.13
N HIS A 83 22.00 -0.76 -13.03
CA HIS A 83 23.34 -0.18 -13.15
C HIS A 83 23.59 0.55 -14.48
N LEU A 84 22.66 0.47 -15.44
CA LEU A 84 22.75 1.14 -16.75
C LEU A 84 21.64 2.18 -16.92
N GLN A 85 22.02 3.42 -17.20
CA GLN A 85 21.13 4.55 -17.42
C GLN A 85 21.17 5.01 -18.90
N PRO A 86 20.04 5.02 -19.62
CA PRO A 86 19.94 5.72 -20.90
C PRO A 86 20.23 7.22 -20.72
N ILE A 87 21.05 7.77 -21.60
CA ILE A 87 21.31 9.22 -21.73
C ILE A 87 21.33 9.62 -23.21
N LEU A 88 21.04 10.90 -23.47
CA LEU A 88 21.19 11.54 -24.77
C LEU A 88 22.52 12.30 -24.79
N LEU A 89 23.38 12.01 -25.77
CA LEU A 89 24.63 12.73 -26.03
C LEU A 89 24.85 12.84 -27.54
N ASN A 90 25.05 14.06 -28.04
CA ASN A 90 25.34 14.38 -29.45
C ASN A 90 24.39 13.67 -30.43
N ASN A 91 23.07 13.86 -30.26
CA ASN A 91 22.01 13.22 -31.03
C ASN A 91 22.08 11.68 -31.10
N ALA A 92 22.71 11.03 -30.12
CA ALA A 92 22.74 9.57 -30.00
C ALA A 92 22.30 9.12 -28.60
N VAL A 93 21.62 7.97 -28.52
CA VAL A 93 21.27 7.32 -27.25
C VAL A 93 22.44 6.45 -26.79
N LYS A 94 22.97 6.74 -25.60
CA LYS A 94 24.04 5.97 -24.96
C LYS A 94 23.56 5.37 -23.63
N LEU A 95 24.28 4.37 -23.13
CA LEU A 95 24.11 3.80 -21.80
C LEU A 95 25.28 4.26 -20.92
N LYS A 96 24.97 4.90 -19.80
CA LYS A 96 25.92 5.28 -18.76
C LYS A 96 25.91 4.24 -17.64
N CYS A 97 27.06 3.73 -17.24
CA CYS A 97 27.18 2.90 -16.04
C CYS A 97 27.09 3.78 -14.79
N SER A 98 26.16 3.49 -13.88
CA SER A 98 25.99 4.27 -12.63
C SER A 98 27.03 3.96 -11.56
N LEU A 99 27.96 3.05 -11.82
CA LEU A 99 29.00 2.60 -10.88
C LEU A 99 30.39 3.16 -11.20
N CYS A 100 30.67 3.49 -12.47
CA CYS A 100 31.97 4.02 -12.90
C CYS A 100 31.86 5.07 -14.03
N ASP A 101 30.65 5.61 -14.26
CA ASP A 101 30.30 6.65 -15.23
C ASP A 101 30.64 6.40 -16.72
N SER A 102 31.23 5.25 -17.05
CA SER A 102 31.60 4.85 -18.41
C SER A 102 30.40 4.78 -19.37
N LEU A 103 30.66 5.08 -20.65
CA LEU A 103 29.64 5.28 -21.69
C LEU A 103 29.72 4.22 -22.78
N PHE A 104 28.57 3.64 -23.10
CA PHE A 104 28.41 2.56 -24.09
C PHE A 104 27.32 2.86 -25.11
N SER A 105 27.34 2.15 -26.23
CA SER A 105 26.26 2.20 -27.22
C SER A 105 24.96 1.59 -26.67
N ALA A 106 23.82 2.25 -26.90
CA ALA A 106 22.50 1.69 -26.60
C ALA A 106 21.96 0.76 -27.71
N SER A 107 22.84 0.21 -28.57
CA SER A 107 22.47 -0.75 -29.61
C SER A 107 22.06 -2.11 -29.06
N ASN A 108 22.77 -2.62 -28.05
CA ASN A 108 22.49 -3.91 -27.44
C ASN A 108 22.81 -3.89 -25.92
N PRO A 109 21.86 -3.44 -25.07
CA PRO A 109 22.07 -3.30 -23.63
C PRO A 109 22.48 -4.60 -22.92
N SER A 110 22.01 -5.77 -23.37
CA SER A 110 22.35 -7.06 -22.75
C SER A 110 23.78 -7.49 -23.08
N ARG A 111 24.30 -7.15 -24.27
CA ARG A 111 25.71 -7.32 -24.61
C ARG A 111 26.59 -6.38 -23.78
N THR A 112 26.24 -5.10 -23.70
CA THR A 112 26.94 -4.12 -22.83
C THR A 112 27.01 -4.59 -21.39
N ALA A 113 25.90 -5.07 -20.82
CA ALA A 113 25.88 -5.63 -19.47
C ALA A 113 26.73 -6.89 -19.33
N SER A 114 26.76 -7.77 -20.34
CA SER A 114 27.53 -9.00 -20.31
C SER A 114 29.04 -8.76 -20.45
N GLU A 115 29.44 -7.76 -21.22
CA GLU A 115 30.84 -7.35 -21.35
C GLU A 115 31.27 -6.53 -20.13
N HIS A 116 30.60 -5.42 -19.82
CA HIS A 116 31.02 -4.48 -18.78
C HIS A 116 30.80 -4.97 -17.34
N LEU A 117 29.61 -5.53 -17.04
CA LEU A 117 29.25 -5.95 -15.69
C LEU A 117 29.59 -7.42 -15.44
N LYS A 118 29.17 -8.36 -16.31
CA LYS A 118 29.41 -9.80 -16.07
C LYS A 118 30.85 -10.28 -16.28
N ARG A 119 31.68 -9.59 -17.08
CA ARG A 119 33.11 -9.92 -17.22
C ARG A 119 34.02 -9.00 -16.38
N GLY A 120 33.46 -8.22 -15.46
CA GLY A 120 34.24 -7.44 -14.48
C GLY A 120 35.04 -6.26 -15.05
N THR A 121 34.67 -5.69 -16.20
CA THR A 121 35.32 -4.45 -16.71
C THR A 121 34.86 -3.19 -15.98
N CYS A 122 33.82 -3.26 -15.17
CA CYS A 122 33.43 -2.22 -14.23
C CYS A 122 34.26 -2.34 -12.94
N PRO A 123 35.15 -1.39 -12.61
CA PRO A 123 36.01 -1.49 -11.43
C PRO A 123 35.24 -1.52 -10.10
N ASN A 124 34.01 -0.99 -10.10
CA ASN A 124 33.15 -0.84 -8.93
C ASN A 124 31.96 -1.82 -8.91
N PHE A 125 32.01 -2.92 -9.68
CA PHE A 125 30.96 -3.95 -9.70
C PHE A 125 31.41 -5.24 -8.99
N HIS A 126 30.92 -5.45 -7.76
CA HIS A 126 31.22 -6.67 -7.00
C HIS A 126 30.27 -7.82 -7.38
N HIS A 127 30.84 -8.96 -7.77
CA HIS A 127 30.09 -10.14 -8.21
C HIS A 127 29.26 -10.86 -7.13
N SER A 128 29.41 -10.48 -5.86
CA SER A 128 28.80 -11.14 -4.68
C SER A 128 27.27 -11.03 -4.57
N SER A 129 26.59 -10.44 -5.57
CA SER A 129 25.15 -10.14 -5.55
C SER A 129 24.33 -10.86 -6.63
N LEU A 130 24.91 -11.83 -7.34
CA LEU A 130 24.23 -12.60 -8.40
C LEU A 130 24.07 -14.09 -8.03
N PRO A 131 22.88 -14.71 -8.26
CA PRO A 131 22.73 -16.16 -8.18
C PRO A 131 23.54 -16.85 -9.28
N SER A 132 24.29 -17.87 -8.93
CA SER A 132 25.21 -18.59 -9.83
C SER A 132 24.51 -19.67 -10.67
N PRO A 133 24.91 -19.81 -11.95
CA PRO A 133 25.03 -21.12 -12.60
C PRO A 133 26.47 -21.37 -13.12
N SER A 134 26.88 -22.64 -13.12
CA SER A 134 28.19 -23.12 -13.58
C SER A 134 28.05 -23.93 -14.91
N PRO A 135 29.11 -24.51 -15.50
CA PRO A 135 29.90 -23.80 -16.52
C PRO A 135 30.06 -24.56 -17.87
N ILE A 136 30.53 -23.85 -18.91
CA ILE A 136 31.09 -24.44 -20.15
C ILE A 136 32.42 -23.72 -20.49
N SER A 137 33.40 -24.48 -20.99
CA SER A 137 34.85 -24.20 -20.99
C SER A 137 35.40 -23.25 -22.08
N THR A 138 36.68 -22.83 -21.88
CA THR A 138 37.70 -22.41 -22.88
C THR A 138 37.48 -21.05 -23.58
N VAL A 139 38.49 -20.23 -23.97
CA VAL A 139 39.93 -20.46 -24.28
C VAL A 139 40.85 -19.38 -23.61
N LEU A 140 42.15 -19.68 -23.48
CA LEU A 140 43.27 -18.86 -22.95
C LEU A 140 43.60 -17.58 -23.76
N SER A 141 44.19 -16.55 -23.12
CA SER A 141 45.50 -15.96 -23.51
C SER A 141 46.03 -14.82 -22.59
N HIS A 142 47.15 -15.12 -21.90
CA HIS A 142 48.38 -14.33 -21.69
C HIS A 142 48.42 -12.77 -21.66
N SER A 143 48.88 -12.22 -20.53
CA SER A 143 50.20 -11.53 -20.36
C SER A 143 50.23 -10.11 -19.72
N ASN A 144 50.92 -10.06 -18.57
CA ASN A 144 51.90 -9.06 -18.10
C ASN A 144 51.58 -7.58 -17.78
N ASN A 145 51.83 -7.29 -16.48
CA ASN A 145 52.68 -6.22 -15.91
C ASN A 145 52.23 -4.74 -15.91
N GLY A 146 52.49 -4.07 -14.76
CA GLY A 146 53.00 -2.69 -14.82
C GLY A 146 52.68 -1.68 -13.70
N ARG A 147 52.94 -1.99 -12.42
CA ARG A 147 53.30 -1.06 -11.32
C ARG A 147 53.01 0.47 -11.43
N LYS A 148 52.23 0.97 -10.45
CA LYS A 148 52.58 2.04 -9.47
C LYS A 148 53.40 3.27 -9.93
N ARG A 149 52.81 4.50 -9.83
CA ARG A 149 53.02 5.50 -8.74
C ARG A 149 52.49 6.92 -9.08
N SER A 150 51.76 7.50 -8.13
CA SER A 150 51.68 8.97 -7.86
C SER A 150 52.79 9.33 -6.83
N PRO A 151 52.95 10.57 -6.24
CA PRO A 151 52.04 11.74 -6.18
C PRO A 151 52.68 13.17 -6.23
N ALA A 152 51.85 14.22 -6.05
CA ALA A 152 52.17 15.53 -5.40
C ALA A 152 53.17 16.48 -6.15
N THR A 153 53.29 17.81 -6.02
CA THR A 153 52.64 19.00 -5.35
C THR A 153 53.42 20.27 -5.84
N SER A 154 53.04 21.56 -5.72
CA SER A 154 51.82 22.34 -5.34
C SER A 154 52.04 23.86 -5.62
N HIS A 155 51.00 24.69 -5.38
CA HIS A 155 51.01 26.17 -5.16
C HIS A 155 51.12 27.18 -6.34
N ASP A 156 50.29 28.22 -6.17
CA ASP A 156 50.21 29.56 -6.80
C ASP A 156 50.85 30.58 -5.80
N PRO A 157 51.34 31.80 -6.17
CA PRO A 157 50.43 32.96 -6.31
C PRO A 157 50.85 34.12 -7.28
N SER A 158 49.86 34.67 -8.00
CA SER A 158 49.60 36.10 -8.36
C SER A 158 50.72 37.18 -8.42
N PHE A 159 50.87 37.91 -9.55
CA PHE A 159 50.47 39.33 -9.79
C PHE A 159 51.03 39.97 -11.10
N HIS A 160 50.42 41.10 -11.50
CA HIS A 160 50.56 41.96 -12.72
C HIS A 160 52.00 42.37 -13.19
N HIS A 161 52.27 42.91 -14.41
CA HIS A 161 51.44 43.52 -15.48
C HIS A 161 52.14 43.58 -16.88
N HIS A 162 51.35 43.84 -17.93
CA HIS A 162 51.68 44.35 -19.29
C HIS A 162 52.71 43.64 -20.21
N HIS A 163 52.25 43.24 -21.42
CA HIS A 163 52.63 43.92 -22.69
C HIS A 163 51.65 43.57 -23.83
N HIS A 164 51.69 44.39 -24.90
CA HIS A 164 50.65 44.62 -25.91
C HIS A 164 50.77 43.70 -27.14
N LEU A 165 49.70 43.02 -27.57
CA LEU A 165 49.63 42.43 -28.93
C LEU A 165 48.21 42.14 -29.45
N VAL A 166 47.98 42.63 -30.67
CA VAL A 166 46.87 42.44 -31.64
C VAL A 166 45.83 41.36 -31.31
N LEU A 167 44.57 41.77 -31.12
CA LEU A 167 43.41 40.86 -31.12
C LEU A 167 42.98 40.53 -32.56
N SER A 168 43.26 39.30 -32.99
CA SER A 168 42.70 38.68 -34.19
C SER A 168 41.26 38.23 -33.92
N GLY A 169 40.33 39.19 -33.93
CA GLY A 169 38.89 38.95 -33.75
C GLY A 169 38.13 38.94 -35.07
N GLY A 170 37.44 37.84 -35.37
CA GLY A 170 36.67 37.66 -36.59
C GLY A 170 35.32 38.39 -36.57
N LYS A 171 34.53 38.25 -37.64
CA LYS A 171 33.19 38.86 -37.77
C LYS A 171 32.23 38.48 -36.64
N ASP A 172 32.47 37.34 -35.98
CA ASP A 172 31.68 36.80 -34.88
C ASP A 172 31.84 37.61 -33.57
N ASP A 173 32.97 38.30 -33.38
CA ASP A 173 33.20 39.14 -32.19
C ASP A 173 32.36 40.42 -32.22
N LEU A 174 31.85 40.84 -33.39
CA LEU A 174 30.89 41.95 -33.49
C LEU A 174 29.56 41.59 -32.80
N CYS A 175 29.13 40.33 -32.83
CA CYS A 175 27.97 39.87 -32.05
C CYS A 175 28.25 39.91 -30.55
N ALA A 176 29.43 39.47 -30.11
CA ALA A 176 29.83 39.53 -28.70
C ALA A 176 29.90 40.99 -28.19
N LEU A 177 30.47 41.90 -29.00
CA LEU A 177 30.53 43.32 -28.70
C LEU A 177 29.15 43.99 -28.67
N ALA A 178 28.23 43.65 -29.58
CA ALA A 178 26.85 44.15 -29.55
C ALA A 178 26.10 43.68 -28.29
N VAL A 179 26.24 42.40 -27.91
CA VAL A 179 25.67 41.85 -26.67
C VAL A 179 26.27 42.50 -25.42
N PHE A 180 27.56 42.82 -25.45
CA PHE A 180 28.23 43.56 -24.38
C PHE A 180 27.76 45.02 -24.31
N GLU A 181 27.61 45.71 -25.44
CA GLU A 181 27.13 47.09 -25.51
C GLU A 181 25.68 47.19 -25.00
N ASP A 182 24.81 46.25 -25.35
CA ASP A 182 23.45 46.14 -24.81
C ASP A 182 23.44 45.82 -23.30
N SER A 183 24.38 45.02 -22.82
CA SER A 183 24.56 44.76 -21.39
C SER A 183 25.00 46.02 -20.63
N VAL A 184 25.88 46.82 -21.22
CA VAL A 184 26.31 48.12 -20.67
C VAL A 184 25.18 49.17 -20.72
N LYS A 185 24.36 49.19 -21.77
CA LYS A 185 23.15 50.04 -21.86
C LYS A 185 22.11 49.68 -20.79
N LYS A 186 21.92 48.38 -20.51
CA LYS A 186 21.06 47.88 -19.43
C LYS A 186 21.57 48.25 -18.03
N LEU A 187 22.88 48.39 -17.83
CA LEU A 187 23.48 48.75 -16.54
C LEU A 187 23.57 50.27 -16.30
N LYS A 188 23.49 51.10 -17.34
CA LYS A 188 23.66 52.57 -17.26
C LYS A 188 22.36 53.39 -17.18
N SER A 189 21.19 52.77 -17.16
CA SER A 189 19.89 53.46 -17.08
C SER A 189 19.19 53.22 -15.72
N PRO A 190 19.05 54.24 -14.85
CA PRO A 190 18.26 54.12 -13.63
C PRO A 190 16.76 54.06 -13.98
N ARG A 191 16.11 52.94 -13.61
CA ARG A 191 14.66 52.64 -13.60
C ARG A 191 13.69 53.69 -14.20
N ASN A 192 12.85 53.25 -15.14
CA ASN A 192 11.37 53.32 -15.02
C ASN A 192 10.63 52.76 -16.25
N SER A 193 10.03 51.57 -16.12
CA SER A 193 8.82 51.14 -16.86
C SER A 193 8.36 49.76 -16.34
N PRO A 194 7.11 49.36 -16.62
CA PRO A 194 6.06 49.17 -15.62
C PRO A 194 6.17 47.85 -14.84
N SER A 195 5.17 47.59 -13.97
CA SER A 195 4.96 46.28 -13.35
C SER A 195 5.13 45.15 -14.36
N VAL A 196 6.20 44.37 -14.19
CA VAL A 196 6.26 43.01 -14.74
C VAL A 196 5.26 42.23 -13.92
N ALA A 197 4.10 41.97 -14.50
CA ALA A 197 3.15 41.01 -13.95
C ALA A 197 3.88 39.68 -13.70
N PRO A 198 3.52 38.92 -12.64
CA PRO A 198 4.07 37.56 -12.47
C PRO A 198 3.89 36.79 -13.79
N PRO A 199 4.86 35.96 -14.20
CA PRO A 199 4.86 35.34 -15.51
C PRO A 199 3.52 34.63 -15.73
N GLU A 200 2.72 35.14 -16.67
CA GLU A 200 1.35 34.67 -16.86
C GLU A 200 1.39 33.19 -17.23
N LEU A 201 0.91 32.34 -16.30
CA LEU A 201 0.83 30.92 -16.53
C LEU A 201 0.02 30.68 -17.80
N THR A 202 0.53 29.83 -18.69
CA THR A 202 -0.23 29.40 -19.86
C THR A 202 -1.53 28.74 -19.40
N LYS A 203 -2.58 28.82 -20.22
CA LYS A 203 -3.88 28.21 -19.92
C LYS A 203 -3.76 26.73 -19.53
N ASP A 204 -2.84 26.01 -20.16
CA ASP A 204 -2.57 24.60 -19.87
C ASP A 204 -1.87 24.41 -18.52
N GLN A 205 -0.89 25.25 -18.16
CA GLN A 205 -0.28 25.24 -16.83
C GLN A 205 -1.29 25.56 -15.72
N VAL A 206 -2.18 26.54 -15.94
CA VAL A 206 -3.27 26.84 -15.00
C VAL A 206 -4.20 25.63 -14.84
N ASN A 207 -4.61 25.01 -15.95
CA ASN A 207 -5.47 23.82 -15.91
C ASN A 207 -4.79 22.65 -15.17
N SER A 208 -3.54 22.32 -15.49
CA SER A 208 -2.81 21.24 -14.81
C SER A 208 -2.57 21.52 -13.32
N ALA A 209 -2.32 22.77 -12.93
CA ALA A 209 -2.19 23.15 -11.52
C ALA A 209 -3.53 23.02 -10.77
N VAL A 210 -4.64 23.43 -11.38
CA VAL A 210 -6.00 23.24 -10.83
C VAL A 210 -6.37 21.76 -10.74
N GLU A 211 -5.97 20.94 -11.72
CA GLU A 211 -6.20 19.48 -11.71
C GLU A 211 -5.43 18.78 -10.59
N LEU A 212 -4.14 19.07 -10.43
CA LEU A 212 -3.33 18.52 -9.33
C LEU A 212 -3.89 18.91 -7.96
N LEU A 213 -4.36 20.15 -7.81
CA LEU A 213 -4.93 20.63 -6.56
C LEU A 213 -6.34 20.05 -6.29
N ALA A 214 -7.13 19.80 -7.34
CA ALA A 214 -8.40 19.11 -7.24
C ALA A 214 -8.21 17.63 -6.88
N ASP A 215 -7.26 16.94 -7.51
CA ASP A 215 -6.90 15.56 -7.17
C ASP A 215 -6.48 15.44 -5.70
N TRP A 216 -5.52 16.26 -5.25
CA TRP A 216 -5.12 16.30 -3.84
C TRP A 216 -6.32 16.49 -2.89
N PHE A 217 -7.26 17.38 -3.25
CA PHE A 217 -8.46 17.64 -2.45
C PHE A 217 -9.43 16.43 -2.41
N TYR A 218 -9.67 15.78 -3.54
CA TYR A 218 -10.52 14.58 -3.59
C TYR A 218 -9.90 13.41 -2.83
N GLU A 219 -8.60 13.16 -3.05
CA GLU A 219 -7.84 12.07 -2.45
C GLU A 219 -7.74 12.21 -0.92
N SER A 220 -7.68 13.45 -0.44
CA SER A 220 -7.77 13.79 0.99
C SER A 220 -9.11 13.41 1.65
N CYS A 221 -10.11 12.96 0.88
CA CYS A 221 -11.41 12.42 1.34
C CYS A 221 -12.15 13.33 2.35
N ALA A 222 -12.08 14.65 2.12
CA ALA A 222 -12.61 15.67 3.02
C ALA A 222 -12.00 15.72 4.45
N SER A 223 -10.77 15.24 4.62
CA SER A 223 -9.89 15.63 5.74
C SER A 223 -9.64 17.14 5.75
N VAL A 224 -9.62 17.76 4.56
CA VAL A 224 -9.58 19.21 4.36
C VAL A 224 -11.01 19.74 4.25
N PRO A 225 -11.48 20.62 5.15
CA PRO A 225 -12.82 21.17 5.07
C PRO A 225 -12.96 22.17 3.92
N LEU A 226 -14.16 22.28 3.36
CA LEU A 226 -14.49 23.24 2.29
C LEU A 226 -14.08 24.69 2.60
N SER A 227 -14.20 25.11 3.86
CA SER A 227 -13.80 26.43 4.34
C SER A 227 -12.29 26.70 4.25
N ALA A 228 -11.45 25.67 4.14
CA ALA A 228 -10.01 25.84 3.91
C ALA A 228 -9.73 26.31 2.48
N LEU A 229 -10.52 25.86 1.49
CA LEU A 229 -10.42 26.37 0.12
C LEU A 229 -10.88 27.83 0.03
N ASP A 230 -11.91 28.20 0.79
CA ASP A 230 -12.40 29.59 0.87
C ASP A 230 -11.56 30.48 1.82
N HIS A 231 -10.49 29.96 2.44
CA HIS A 231 -9.71 30.70 3.44
C HIS A 231 -8.91 31.86 2.81
N PRO A 232 -9.00 33.11 3.32
CA PRO A 232 -8.40 34.28 2.66
C PRO A 232 -6.89 34.19 2.39
N LYS A 233 -6.11 33.55 3.28
CA LYS A 233 -4.67 33.35 3.05
C LYS A 233 -4.38 32.32 1.95
N PHE A 234 -5.22 31.29 1.82
CA PHE A 234 -5.08 30.27 0.78
C PHE A 234 -5.48 30.83 -0.58
N GLN A 235 -6.58 31.60 -0.64
CA GLN A 235 -6.96 32.39 -1.80
C GLN A 235 -5.83 33.34 -2.22
N SER A 236 -5.26 34.11 -1.28
CA SER A 236 -4.11 35.01 -1.57
C SER A 236 -2.87 34.26 -2.09
N PHE A 237 -2.60 33.05 -1.59
CA PHE A 237 -1.52 32.19 -2.08
C PHE A 237 -1.79 31.73 -3.52
N LEU A 238 -3.00 31.27 -3.84
CA LEU A 238 -3.38 30.93 -5.22
C LEU A 238 -3.30 32.15 -6.16
N SER A 239 -3.63 33.36 -5.69
CA SER A 239 -3.45 34.61 -6.44
C SER A 239 -2.00 34.86 -6.81
N GLN A 240 -1.07 34.65 -5.86
CA GLN A 240 0.36 34.83 -6.07
C GLN A 240 0.94 33.80 -7.06
N LEU A 241 0.33 32.62 -7.14
CA LEU A 241 0.65 31.59 -8.13
C LEU A 241 -0.02 31.84 -9.50
N GLY A 242 -0.85 32.87 -9.67
CA GLY A 242 -1.53 33.18 -10.92
C GLY A 242 -2.74 32.27 -11.23
N LEU A 243 -3.36 31.67 -10.20
CA LEU A 243 -4.50 30.76 -10.37
C LEU A 243 -5.85 31.47 -10.15
N PRO A 244 -6.90 31.19 -10.97
CA PRO A 244 -8.17 31.91 -10.93
C PRO A 244 -9.05 31.51 -9.73
N LEU A 245 -9.30 32.48 -8.86
CA LEU A 245 -9.89 32.31 -7.52
C LEU A 245 -11.41 32.00 -7.53
N SER A 246 -12.16 32.70 -8.37
CA SER A 246 -13.63 32.81 -8.26
C SER A 246 -14.42 31.63 -8.83
N LEU A 247 -13.78 30.77 -9.63
CA LEU A 247 -14.41 29.60 -10.25
C LEU A 247 -14.00 28.27 -9.59
N PHE A 248 -12.88 28.27 -8.86
CA PHE A 248 -12.23 27.11 -8.28
C PHE A 248 -13.20 26.17 -7.53
N ARG A 249 -13.97 26.71 -6.58
CA ARG A 249 -14.96 25.94 -5.80
C ARG A 249 -16.11 25.37 -6.67
N ARG A 250 -16.52 26.07 -7.72
CA ARG A 250 -17.61 25.64 -8.63
C ARG A 250 -17.15 24.55 -9.59
N GLU A 251 -15.92 24.64 -10.08
CA GLU A 251 -15.32 23.60 -10.94
C GLU A 251 -15.06 22.31 -10.15
N ILE A 252 -14.52 22.41 -8.93
CA ILE A 252 -14.21 21.26 -8.06
C ILE A 252 -15.47 20.54 -7.55
N TYR A 253 -16.60 21.22 -7.38
CA TYR A 253 -17.87 20.56 -7.00
C TYR A 253 -18.86 20.39 -8.18
N GLY A 254 -18.37 20.59 -9.39
CA GLY A 254 -19.09 20.41 -10.65
C GLY A 254 -18.31 19.50 -11.58
N SER A 255 -18.01 20.00 -12.80
CA SER A 255 -17.44 19.20 -13.88
C SER A 255 -16.19 18.43 -13.48
N ARG A 256 -15.21 19.03 -12.79
CA ARG A 256 -13.96 18.32 -12.48
C ARG A 256 -14.16 17.12 -11.55
N LEU A 257 -15.13 17.16 -10.63
CA LEU A 257 -15.50 16.02 -9.80
C LEU A 257 -16.25 14.96 -10.61
N ASP A 258 -17.16 15.38 -11.47
CA ASP A 258 -17.94 14.49 -12.33
C ASP A 258 -17.06 13.76 -13.37
N ASP A 259 -16.14 14.49 -14.01
CA ASP A 259 -15.16 13.98 -14.97
C ASP A 259 -14.18 13.01 -14.29
N ARG A 260 -13.62 13.38 -13.13
CA ARG A 260 -12.67 12.54 -12.38
C ARG A 260 -13.33 11.30 -11.82
N PHE A 261 -14.56 11.41 -11.33
CA PHE A 261 -15.39 10.28 -10.93
C PHE A 261 -15.71 9.37 -12.12
N GLY A 262 -16.11 9.93 -13.27
CA GLY A 262 -16.38 9.20 -14.49
C GLY A 262 -15.17 8.39 -14.97
N ALA A 263 -13.99 9.01 -14.97
CA ALA A 263 -12.73 8.34 -15.33
C ALA A 263 -12.37 7.20 -14.37
N ALA A 264 -12.40 7.45 -13.05
CA ALA A 264 -12.11 6.43 -12.04
C ALA A 264 -13.14 5.28 -12.08
N LYS A 265 -14.41 5.60 -12.31
CA LYS A 265 -15.48 4.62 -12.46
C LYS A 265 -15.28 3.74 -13.69
N ALA A 266 -14.97 4.34 -14.84
CA ALA A 266 -14.74 3.62 -16.08
C ALA A 266 -13.55 2.64 -15.99
N ASP A 267 -12.42 3.05 -15.38
CA ASP A 267 -11.30 2.13 -15.09
C ASP A 267 -11.74 0.96 -14.19
N SER A 268 -12.47 1.27 -13.11
CA SER A 268 -12.97 0.26 -12.19
C SER A 268 -13.85 -0.78 -12.86
N GLU A 269 -14.76 -0.33 -13.74
CA GLU A 269 -15.76 -1.16 -14.39
C GLU A 269 -15.10 -2.01 -15.48
N ALA A 270 -14.14 -1.45 -16.23
CA ALA A 270 -13.29 -2.22 -17.14
C ALA A 270 -12.51 -3.31 -16.40
N ARG A 271 -11.82 -3.00 -15.30
CA ARG A 271 -11.05 -3.98 -14.51
C ARG A 271 -11.91 -5.08 -13.91
N ILE A 272 -13.13 -4.76 -13.48
CA ILE A 272 -14.09 -5.77 -13.01
C ILE A 272 -14.63 -6.58 -14.20
N LYS A 273 -14.91 -5.97 -15.35
CA LYS A 273 -15.41 -6.64 -16.57
C LYS A 273 -14.40 -7.63 -17.15
N ASP A 274 -13.12 -7.28 -17.16
CA ASP A 274 -12.02 -8.14 -17.62
C ASP A 274 -11.75 -9.34 -16.68
N ALA A 275 -12.20 -9.27 -15.43
CA ALA A 275 -12.03 -10.37 -14.47
C ALA A 275 -13.07 -11.50 -14.71
N LEU A 276 -12.59 -12.74 -14.84
CA LEU A 276 -13.45 -13.93 -15.02
C LEU A 276 -14.47 -14.11 -13.89
N PHE A 277 -14.08 -13.76 -12.66
CA PHE A 277 -14.91 -13.77 -11.46
C PHE A 277 -14.33 -12.79 -10.43
N PHE A 278 -15.08 -12.47 -9.38
CA PHE A 278 -14.66 -11.60 -8.28
C PHE A 278 -15.35 -11.99 -6.97
N GLN A 279 -14.83 -11.49 -5.85
CA GLN A 279 -15.47 -11.57 -4.53
C GLN A 279 -15.87 -10.17 -4.09
N LEU A 280 -17.09 -9.99 -3.57
CA LEU A 280 -17.56 -8.71 -3.05
C LEU A 280 -17.18 -8.53 -1.58
N GLY A 281 -16.31 -7.57 -1.29
CA GLY A 281 -16.05 -7.08 0.07
C GLY A 281 -17.08 -6.03 0.48
N CYS A 282 -17.61 -6.13 1.71
CA CYS A 282 -18.60 -5.22 2.25
C CYS A 282 -18.29 -4.87 3.71
N ASP A 283 -18.09 -3.59 4.01
CA ASP A 283 -17.68 -3.11 5.33
C ASP A 283 -18.55 -1.95 5.84
N GLY A 284 -18.57 -1.73 7.16
CA GLY A 284 -19.14 -0.52 7.78
C GLY A 284 -20.59 -0.59 8.28
N TRP A 285 -21.25 -1.77 8.31
CA TRP A 285 -22.63 -1.84 8.81
C TRP A 285 -22.79 -1.62 10.32
N LYS A 286 -21.69 -1.79 11.07
CA LYS A 286 -21.56 -1.44 12.50
C LYS A 286 -20.59 -0.28 12.74
N GLY A 287 -20.10 0.36 11.69
CA GLY A 287 -19.07 1.40 11.80
C GLY A 287 -19.65 2.73 12.29
N ASP A 288 -18.87 3.45 13.09
CA ASP A 288 -19.22 4.80 13.55
C ASP A 288 -19.34 5.80 12.39
N ASP A 289 -18.76 5.51 11.22
CA ASP A 289 -18.87 6.28 9.98
C ASP A 289 -20.31 6.41 9.45
N GLY A 290 -21.21 5.49 9.80
CA GLY A 290 -22.59 5.46 9.29
C GLY A 290 -22.73 5.14 7.79
N VAL A 291 -21.68 4.62 7.15
CA VAL A 291 -21.67 4.28 5.71
C VAL A 291 -21.22 2.84 5.46
N VAL A 292 -21.83 2.19 4.47
CA VAL A 292 -21.48 0.84 4.02
C VAL A 292 -20.66 0.93 2.73
N LYS A 293 -19.45 0.38 2.74
CA LYS A 293 -18.44 0.47 1.68
C LYS A 293 -18.35 -0.87 0.95
N PHE A 294 -18.36 -0.84 -0.39
CA PHE A 294 -18.32 -2.03 -1.26
C PHE A 294 -17.08 -2.02 -2.15
N THR A 295 -16.37 -3.15 -2.17
CA THR A 295 -15.11 -3.35 -2.90
C THR A 295 -15.17 -4.67 -3.67
N ALA A 296 -14.77 -4.71 -4.94
CA ALA A 296 -14.55 -5.96 -5.67
C ALA A 296 -13.09 -6.43 -5.48
N ASN A 297 -12.88 -7.62 -4.94
CA ASN A 297 -11.58 -8.28 -4.92
C ASN A 297 -11.44 -9.13 -6.19
N LEU A 298 -10.37 -8.90 -6.95
CA LEU A 298 -10.13 -9.54 -8.24
C LEU A 298 -9.12 -10.69 -8.14
N PRO A 299 -9.16 -11.68 -9.05
CA PRO A 299 -8.34 -12.90 -8.95
C PRO A 299 -6.84 -12.68 -9.23
N ASN A 300 -6.45 -11.45 -9.58
CA ASN A 300 -5.05 -11.00 -9.71
C ASN A 300 -4.50 -10.39 -8.41
N GLY A 301 -5.23 -10.49 -7.29
CA GLY A 301 -4.85 -9.95 -5.98
C GLY A 301 -5.12 -8.45 -5.79
N SER A 302 -5.57 -7.74 -6.83
CA SER A 302 -5.99 -6.34 -6.72
C SER A 302 -7.41 -6.21 -6.18
N SER A 303 -7.69 -5.07 -5.56
CA SER A 303 -9.04 -4.69 -5.13
C SER A 303 -9.45 -3.39 -5.82
N VAL A 304 -10.75 -3.25 -6.07
CA VAL A 304 -11.35 -2.14 -6.82
C VAL A 304 -12.53 -1.60 -6.00
N PHE A 305 -12.54 -0.31 -5.69
CA PHE A 305 -13.68 0.27 -4.99
C PHE A 305 -14.90 0.39 -5.93
N HIS A 306 -16.08 0.02 -5.44
CA HIS A 306 -17.29 -0.06 -6.29
C HIS A 306 -18.42 0.88 -5.86
N LYS A 307 -18.78 0.94 -4.57
CA LYS A 307 -19.94 1.74 -4.12
C LYS A 307 -19.84 2.11 -2.65
N VAL A 308 -20.46 3.22 -2.28
CA VAL A 308 -20.79 3.53 -0.88
C VAL A 308 -22.29 3.81 -0.74
N VAL A 309 -22.90 3.18 0.25
CA VAL A 309 -24.32 3.28 0.59
C VAL A 309 -24.44 3.92 1.96
N PHE A 310 -25.39 4.84 2.09
CA PHE A 310 -25.70 5.52 3.35
C PHE A 310 -26.98 4.89 3.93
N PRO A 311 -26.89 3.89 4.83
CA PRO A 311 -28.07 3.37 5.53
C PRO A 311 -28.67 4.49 6.41
N GLY A 312 -29.80 5.03 5.98
CA GLY A 312 -30.33 6.28 6.53
C GLY A 312 -30.70 6.22 8.01
N GLY A 313 -30.35 7.28 8.74
CA GLY A 313 -31.11 7.74 9.91
C GLY A 313 -31.06 6.90 11.18
N GLY A 314 -29.87 6.49 11.64
CA GLY A 314 -29.63 6.02 13.02
C GLY A 314 -30.26 4.68 13.44
N VAL A 315 -31.18 4.13 12.64
CA VAL A 315 -31.80 2.83 12.89
C VAL A 315 -30.90 1.72 12.36
N VAL A 316 -30.50 0.82 13.27
CA VAL A 316 -29.75 -0.41 12.98
C VAL A 316 -30.47 -1.21 11.87
N PRO A 317 -29.96 -1.27 10.62
CA PRO A 317 -30.79 -1.70 9.50
C PRO A 317 -31.13 -3.20 9.60
N SER A 318 -32.29 -3.63 9.09
CA SER A 318 -32.78 -5.02 9.26
C SER A 318 -31.95 -6.06 8.48
N SER A 319 -31.97 -7.34 8.90
CA SER A 319 -31.23 -8.40 8.19
C SER A 319 -31.63 -8.50 6.72
N LYS A 320 -32.94 -8.36 6.44
CA LYS A 320 -33.51 -8.38 5.10
C LYS A 320 -33.01 -7.20 4.25
N TYR A 321 -32.92 -6.01 4.83
CA TYR A 321 -32.40 -4.83 4.13
C TYR A 321 -30.93 -4.98 3.68
N ALA A 322 -30.06 -5.67 4.44
CA ALA A 322 -28.72 -5.93 3.90
C ALA A 322 -28.72 -7.00 2.81
N GLU A 323 -29.57 -8.02 2.94
CA GLU A 323 -29.72 -9.05 1.90
C GLU A 323 -30.16 -8.42 0.57
N GLU A 324 -31.14 -7.52 0.62
CA GLU A 324 -31.61 -6.72 -0.52
C GLU A 324 -30.49 -5.83 -1.10
N ILE A 325 -29.79 -5.02 -0.28
CA ILE A 325 -28.69 -4.15 -0.75
C ILE A 325 -27.47 -4.94 -1.26
N LEU A 326 -27.09 -6.04 -0.61
CA LEU A 326 -26.01 -6.91 -1.06
C LEU A 326 -26.32 -7.50 -2.44
N TRP A 327 -27.56 -7.95 -2.65
CA TRP A 327 -28.00 -8.50 -3.93
C TRP A 327 -28.13 -7.42 -5.02
N GLU A 328 -28.60 -6.21 -4.68
CA GLU A 328 -28.58 -5.04 -5.57
C GLU A 328 -27.16 -4.73 -6.06
N VAL A 329 -26.16 -4.78 -5.17
CA VAL A 329 -24.76 -4.56 -5.55
C VAL A 329 -24.22 -5.71 -6.40
N VAL A 330 -24.47 -6.98 -6.03
CA VAL A 330 -24.03 -8.13 -6.85
C VAL A 330 -24.61 -8.05 -8.26
N THR A 331 -25.92 -7.82 -8.41
CA THR A 331 -26.58 -7.72 -9.71
C THR A 331 -26.11 -6.51 -10.51
N GLY A 332 -25.93 -5.35 -9.86
CA GLY A 332 -25.39 -4.14 -10.49
C GLY A 332 -23.95 -4.30 -11.02
N VAL A 333 -23.10 -5.08 -10.36
CA VAL A 333 -21.72 -5.37 -10.82
C VAL A 333 -21.69 -6.45 -11.91
N CYS A 334 -22.60 -7.41 -11.86
CA CYS A 334 -22.55 -8.61 -12.70
C CYS A 334 -23.13 -8.46 -14.12
N GLU A 335 -23.77 -7.33 -14.45
CA GLU A 335 -24.53 -7.11 -15.69
C GLU A 335 -25.53 -8.26 -15.96
N SER A 336 -25.12 -9.29 -16.71
CA SER A 336 -25.91 -10.45 -17.09
C SER A 336 -25.50 -11.78 -16.43
N ASP A 337 -24.31 -11.89 -15.82
CA ASP A 337 -23.82 -13.14 -15.22
C ASP A 337 -23.46 -12.98 -13.73
N VAL A 338 -24.46 -13.24 -12.89
CA VAL A 338 -24.34 -13.26 -11.41
C VAL A 338 -23.38 -14.34 -10.90
N LYS A 339 -23.02 -15.35 -11.69
CA LYS A 339 -22.06 -16.40 -11.28
C LYS A 339 -20.61 -15.92 -11.31
N ARG A 340 -20.34 -14.73 -11.87
CA ARG A 340 -19.05 -14.04 -11.75
C ARG A 340 -18.78 -13.58 -10.31
N CYS A 341 -19.82 -13.28 -9.52
CA CYS A 341 -19.66 -13.06 -8.08
C CYS A 341 -19.64 -14.42 -7.36
N VAL A 342 -18.45 -14.89 -6.99
CA VAL A 342 -18.27 -16.21 -6.36
C VAL A 342 -18.40 -16.20 -4.83
N GLY A 343 -18.59 -15.03 -4.23
CA GLY A 343 -18.80 -14.92 -2.79
C GLY A 343 -18.73 -13.50 -2.26
N ILE A 344 -19.15 -13.34 -1.01
CA ILE A 344 -19.17 -12.07 -0.27
C ILE A 344 -18.31 -12.20 0.98
N VAL A 345 -17.45 -11.22 1.27
CA VAL A 345 -16.78 -11.09 2.57
C VAL A 345 -17.30 -9.85 3.28
N GLY A 346 -18.09 -10.07 4.31
CA GLY A 346 -18.80 -9.01 5.04
C GLY A 346 -18.38 -8.90 6.50
N ASP A 347 -18.65 -7.76 7.13
CA ASP A 347 -18.63 -7.70 8.60
C ASP A 347 -19.63 -8.71 9.22
N ARG A 348 -19.50 -8.97 10.53
CA ARG A 348 -20.34 -9.98 11.20
C ARG A 348 -21.72 -9.45 11.61
N PHE A 349 -22.13 -8.27 11.15
CA PHE A 349 -23.50 -7.82 11.26
C PHE A 349 -24.35 -8.56 10.22
N LYS A 350 -25.45 -9.18 10.66
CA LYS A 350 -26.32 -9.97 9.80
C LYS A 350 -25.59 -11.13 9.11
N ALA A 351 -24.85 -11.93 9.87
CA ALA A 351 -24.45 -13.27 9.44
C ALA A 351 -25.64 -14.14 8.91
N LYS A 352 -26.89 -13.78 9.25
CA LYS A 352 -28.10 -14.31 8.61
C LYS A 352 -28.23 -13.92 7.13
N ALA A 353 -27.99 -12.67 6.73
CA ALA A 353 -28.05 -12.23 5.33
C ALA A 353 -26.99 -12.93 4.46
N LEU A 354 -25.74 -13.00 4.93
CA LEU A 354 -24.67 -13.73 4.23
C LEU A 354 -25.03 -15.20 3.99
N ARG A 355 -25.53 -15.89 5.03
CA ARG A 355 -25.99 -17.29 4.92
C ARG A 355 -27.23 -17.45 4.05
N ASN A 356 -28.20 -16.54 4.13
CA ASN A 356 -29.39 -16.57 3.29
C ASN A 356 -29.01 -16.49 1.80
N LEU A 357 -28.14 -15.54 1.43
CA LEU A 357 -27.65 -15.40 0.06
C LEU A 357 -26.86 -16.63 -0.41
N GLU A 358 -26.08 -17.27 0.46
CA GLU A 358 -25.33 -18.49 0.13
C GLU A 358 -26.21 -19.72 -0.03
N VAL A 359 -27.28 -19.84 0.76
CA VAL A 359 -28.30 -20.90 0.62
C VAL A 359 -29.11 -20.71 -0.67
N GLN A 360 -29.43 -19.47 -1.04
CA GLN A 360 -30.13 -19.17 -2.30
C GLN A 360 -29.23 -19.34 -3.54
N ASN A 361 -27.93 -19.04 -3.42
CA ASN A 361 -26.98 -19.05 -4.53
C ASN A 361 -25.89 -20.10 -4.29
N HIS A 362 -26.17 -21.35 -4.65
CA HIS A 362 -25.33 -22.51 -4.28
C HIS A 362 -23.86 -22.43 -4.73
N TRP A 363 -23.50 -21.59 -5.71
CA TRP A 363 -22.12 -21.36 -6.17
C TRP A 363 -21.34 -20.34 -5.34
N MET A 364 -22.01 -19.61 -4.43
CA MET A 364 -21.39 -18.58 -3.59
C MET A 364 -20.73 -19.15 -2.34
N VAL A 365 -19.75 -18.43 -1.83
CA VAL A 365 -19.07 -18.65 -0.55
C VAL A 365 -19.07 -17.33 0.24
N ASN A 366 -19.93 -17.19 1.26
CA ASN A 366 -20.14 -15.94 1.97
C ASN A 366 -19.56 -15.98 3.39
N VAL A 367 -18.40 -15.34 3.57
CA VAL A 367 -17.59 -15.44 4.79
C VAL A 367 -17.67 -14.19 5.66
N ALA A 368 -17.57 -14.39 6.98
CA ALA A 368 -17.42 -13.29 7.93
C ALA A 368 -15.97 -12.79 7.98
N CYS A 369 -15.81 -11.47 8.03
CA CYS A 369 -14.52 -10.80 8.15
C CYS A 369 -13.77 -11.22 9.41
N GLN A 370 -12.55 -11.75 9.26
CA GLN A 370 -11.74 -12.25 10.37
C GLN A 370 -11.24 -11.14 11.30
N LEU A 371 -10.97 -9.96 10.75
CA LEU A 371 -10.64 -8.77 11.51
C LEU A 371 -11.69 -8.50 12.61
N GLN A 372 -12.96 -8.47 12.21
CA GLN A 372 -14.11 -8.31 13.12
C GLN A 372 -14.33 -9.54 14.02
N GLY A 373 -13.88 -10.73 13.58
CA GLY A 373 -13.82 -11.93 14.41
C GLY A 373 -12.89 -11.77 15.61
N PHE A 374 -11.65 -11.30 15.40
CA PHE A 374 -10.64 -11.09 16.44
C PHE A 374 -10.86 -9.82 17.27
N ILE A 375 -11.27 -8.70 16.67
CA ILE A 375 -11.76 -7.53 17.44
C ILE A 375 -12.92 -7.96 18.35
N GLY A 376 -13.81 -8.81 17.82
CA GLY A 376 -14.86 -9.42 18.61
C GLY A 376 -14.33 -10.34 19.71
N LEU A 377 -13.23 -11.06 19.53
CA LEU A 377 -12.67 -11.98 20.54
C LEU A 377 -12.28 -11.22 21.81
N ILE A 378 -11.64 -10.05 21.67
CA ILE A 378 -11.35 -9.15 22.80
C ILE A 378 -12.64 -8.84 23.58
N LYS A 379 -13.74 -8.56 22.86
CA LYS A 379 -15.05 -8.30 23.48
C LYS A 379 -15.70 -9.54 24.11
N ASP A 380 -15.44 -10.77 23.64
CA ASP A 380 -15.94 -11.97 24.35
C ASP A 380 -15.11 -12.19 25.64
N PHE A 381 -13.78 -12.05 25.62
CA PHE A 381 -12.95 -12.12 26.84
C PHE A 381 -13.32 -11.07 27.89
N ALA A 382 -13.48 -9.82 27.46
CA ALA A 382 -13.95 -8.68 28.27
C ALA A 382 -15.25 -8.94 29.04
N ASN A 383 -16.18 -9.72 28.46
CA ASN A 383 -17.49 -9.98 29.05
C ASN A 383 -17.57 -11.33 29.80
N GLU A 384 -16.69 -12.29 29.48
CA GLU A 384 -16.81 -13.68 29.96
C GLU A 384 -15.66 -14.13 30.89
N LEU A 385 -14.54 -13.39 30.98
CA LEU A 385 -13.46 -13.66 31.93
C LEU A 385 -13.58 -12.80 33.20
N PRO A 386 -13.66 -13.39 34.41
CA PRO A 386 -13.69 -12.63 35.67
C PRO A 386 -12.50 -11.70 35.86
N LEU A 387 -11.31 -12.08 35.38
CA LEU A 387 -10.09 -11.27 35.42
C LEU A 387 -10.28 -9.86 34.82
N PHE A 388 -10.95 -9.77 33.66
CA PHE A 388 -11.21 -8.48 33.02
C PHE A 388 -12.12 -7.60 33.86
N ARG A 389 -13.08 -8.20 34.57
CA ARG A 389 -14.02 -7.48 35.44
C ARG A 389 -13.31 -6.96 36.71
N VAL A 390 -12.51 -7.80 37.38
CA VAL A 390 -11.75 -7.40 38.58
C VAL A 390 -10.80 -6.25 38.27
N VAL A 391 -10.02 -6.37 37.19
CA VAL A 391 -9.12 -5.30 36.74
C VAL A 391 -9.90 -4.04 36.37
N ALA A 392 -11.04 -4.14 35.68
CA ALA A 392 -11.87 -2.98 35.34
C ALA A 392 -12.41 -2.25 36.59
N GLU A 393 -12.93 -2.99 37.57
CA GLU A 393 -13.47 -2.44 38.81
C GLU A 393 -12.37 -1.77 39.65
N ASN A 394 -11.20 -2.41 39.79
CA ASN A 394 -10.07 -1.87 40.54
C ASN A 394 -9.43 -0.66 39.84
N SER A 395 -9.21 -0.71 38.52
CA SER A 395 -8.74 0.44 37.74
C SER A 395 -9.71 1.63 37.81
N LEU A 396 -11.02 1.39 37.87
CA LEU A 396 -12.01 2.46 38.01
C LEU A 396 -11.97 3.12 39.40
N LYS A 397 -11.70 2.37 40.47
CA LYS A 397 -11.52 2.94 41.81
C LYS A 397 -10.29 3.86 41.87
N VAL A 398 -9.15 3.39 41.36
CA VAL A 398 -7.91 4.18 41.25
C VAL A 398 -8.13 5.41 40.37
N ALA A 399 -8.81 5.25 39.22
CA ALA A 399 -9.17 6.35 38.33
C ALA A 399 -10.04 7.41 39.01
N ASN A 400 -11.07 6.99 39.77
CA ASN A 400 -11.96 7.92 40.46
C ASN A 400 -11.21 8.72 41.52
N PHE A 401 -10.36 8.05 42.32
CA PHE A 401 -9.51 8.72 43.31
C PHE A 401 -8.60 9.78 42.67
N ILE A 402 -7.90 9.42 41.57
CA ILE A 402 -7.06 10.34 40.79
C ILE A 402 -7.87 11.54 40.29
N ASN A 403 -9.09 11.32 39.79
CA ASN A 403 -9.94 12.39 39.26
C ASN A 403 -10.55 13.30 40.35
N THR A 404 -10.70 12.81 41.59
CA THR A 404 -11.20 13.63 42.72
C THR A 404 -10.11 14.44 43.40
N GLU A 405 -8.85 14.03 43.29
CA GLU A 405 -7.74 14.65 44.01
C GLU A 405 -7.10 15.79 43.20
N SER A 406 -7.16 17.00 43.77
CA SER A 406 -6.67 18.26 43.21
C SER A 406 -5.18 18.32 42.88
N ARG A 407 -4.38 17.43 43.47
CA ARG A 407 -2.91 17.39 43.32
C ARG A 407 -2.41 16.63 42.10
N PHE A 408 -3.24 15.78 41.49
CA PHE A 408 -2.90 15.28 40.17
C PHE A 408 -3.01 16.44 39.18
N PRO A 409 -1.94 16.81 38.45
CA PRO A 409 -2.11 17.62 37.26
C PRO A 409 -3.15 16.91 36.40
N GLN A 410 -4.14 17.62 35.85
CA GLN A 410 -5.05 17.00 34.89
C GLN A 410 -4.23 16.52 33.70
N VAL A 411 -3.84 15.24 33.69
CA VAL A 411 -2.96 14.68 32.66
C VAL A 411 -3.75 14.69 31.36
N PRO A 412 -3.42 15.59 30.40
CA PRO A 412 -4.14 15.60 29.14
C PRO A 412 -3.78 14.32 28.39
N GLY A 413 -4.81 13.63 27.91
CA GLY A 413 -4.72 12.25 27.43
C GLY A 413 -5.28 11.21 28.40
N ALA A 414 -5.03 11.32 29.71
CA ALA A 414 -5.69 10.44 30.70
C ALA A 414 -7.19 10.76 30.80
N GLY A 415 -7.53 12.05 30.86
CA GLY A 415 -8.92 12.50 30.94
C GLY A 415 -9.78 12.14 29.73
N ALA A 416 -9.23 12.09 28.51
CA ALA A 416 -10.03 11.85 27.30
C ALA A 416 -10.62 10.44 27.22
N GLY A 417 -9.85 9.42 27.65
CA GLY A 417 -10.31 8.03 27.69
C GLY A 417 -11.14 7.68 28.93
N LEU A 418 -10.88 8.35 30.06
CA LEU A 418 -11.43 8.01 31.37
C LEU A 418 -12.66 8.87 31.73
N CYS A 419 -12.65 10.18 31.43
CA CYS A 419 -13.72 11.10 31.86
C CYS A 419 -15.04 10.97 31.08
N ARG A 420 -15.06 10.29 29.92
CA ARG A 420 -16.36 9.91 29.28
C ARG A 420 -17.12 8.83 30.05
N ALA A 421 -16.52 8.16 31.03
CA ALA A 421 -17.22 7.22 31.91
C ALA A 421 -18.09 7.89 32.99
N GLY A 422 -18.00 9.24 33.14
CA GLY A 422 -18.68 10.01 34.19
C GLY A 422 -20.19 10.23 34.02
N SER A 423 -20.84 9.72 32.97
CA SER A 423 -22.31 9.81 32.81
C SER A 423 -23.01 8.54 33.28
N SER A 424 -23.96 8.69 34.20
CA SER A 424 -24.64 7.66 35.00
C SER A 424 -25.63 6.73 34.24
N SER A 425 -25.42 6.48 32.95
CA SER A 425 -26.25 5.58 32.13
C SER A 425 -25.46 4.66 31.18
N LEU A 426 -24.13 4.58 31.32
CA LEU A 426 -23.29 3.76 30.45
C LEU A 426 -23.30 2.28 30.88
N SER A 427 -23.80 1.42 29.99
CA SER A 427 -23.83 -0.04 30.18
C SER A 427 -22.43 -0.60 30.43
N GLU A 428 -22.35 -1.73 31.15
CA GLU A 428 -21.13 -2.47 31.52
C GLU A 428 -20.14 -2.66 30.36
N ARG A 429 -20.68 -2.84 29.15
CA ARG A 429 -19.96 -2.93 27.86
C ARG A 429 -19.08 -1.71 27.52
N SER A 430 -19.50 -0.51 27.93
CA SER A 430 -18.75 0.75 27.74
C SER A 430 -17.54 0.84 28.66
N ARG A 431 -17.57 0.17 29.82
CA ARG A 431 -16.48 0.23 30.82
C ARG A 431 -15.27 -0.55 30.34
N VAL A 432 -15.48 -1.72 29.72
CA VAL A 432 -14.36 -2.52 29.20
C VAL A 432 -13.83 -2.00 27.86
N GLU A 433 -14.63 -1.31 27.05
CA GLU A 433 -14.10 -0.53 25.91
C GLU A 433 -13.24 0.64 26.40
N GLY A 434 -13.67 1.38 27.42
CA GLY A 434 -12.85 2.42 28.08
C GLY A 434 -11.54 1.86 28.64
N LEU A 435 -11.57 0.73 29.36
CA LEU A 435 -10.38 0.07 29.90
C LEU A 435 -9.45 -0.45 28.79
N CYS A 436 -9.98 -1.11 27.76
CA CYS A 436 -9.18 -1.54 26.61
C CYS A 436 -8.59 -0.37 25.81
N ILE A 437 -9.14 0.85 25.93
CA ILE A 437 -8.58 2.07 25.35
C ILE A 437 -7.51 2.63 26.27
N SER A 438 -7.78 2.88 27.56
CA SER A 438 -6.79 3.45 28.50
C SER A 438 -5.54 2.59 28.62
N VAL A 439 -5.69 1.26 28.71
CA VAL A 439 -4.58 0.31 28.79
C VAL A 439 -3.84 0.18 27.44
N SER A 440 -4.47 0.48 26.30
CA SER A 440 -3.78 0.49 24.98
C SER A 440 -3.07 1.80 24.67
N TYR A 441 -3.53 2.93 25.22
CA TYR A 441 -2.93 4.26 24.99
C TYR A 441 -1.70 4.50 25.89
N ALA A 442 -1.54 3.75 26.99
CA ALA A 442 -0.34 3.76 27.82
C ALA A 442 0.85 3.06 27.13
N GLY A 443 1.44 3.73 26.13
CA GLY A 443 2.70 3.32 25.49
C GLY A 443 3.85 3.16 26.49
N GLY A 444 3.77 3.85 27.63
CA GLY A 444 4.61 3.67 28.82
C GLY A 444 3.84 3.10 30.01
N HIS A 445 3.35 1.86 29.94
CA HIS A 445 2.72 1.16 31.08
C HIS A 445 3.59 1.29 32.35
N SER A 446 4.89 1.03 32.25
CA SER A 446 5.83 1.15 33.38
C SER A 446 5.93 2.57 33.97
N GLU A 447 5.80 3.62 33.16
CA GLU A 447 5.98 5.01 33.59
C GLU A 447 4.71 5.55 34.27
N LEU A 448 3.54 5.22 33.73
CA LEU A 448 2.26 5.58 34.36
C LEU A 448 2.02 4.78 35.64
N CYS A 449 2.35 3.49 35.66
CA CYS A 449 2.26 2.67 36.87
C CYS A 449 3.22 3.16 37.96
N SER A 450 4.47 3.50 37.59
CA SER A 450 5.44 4.08 38.53
C SER A 450 4.99 5.46 39.02
N GLY A 451 4.44 6.32 38.16
CA GLY A 451 3.89 7.62 38.56
C GLY A 451 2.71 7.51 39.53
N ILE A 452 1.77 6.59 39.28
CA ILE A 452 0.64 6.32 40.18
C ILE A 452 1.13 5.74 41.51
N GLN A 453 2.04 4.76 41.49
CA GLN A 453 2.65 4.21 42.71
C GLN A 453 3.36 5.31 43.52
N MET A 454 4.19 6.14 42.89
CA MET A 454 4.91 7.22 43.57
C MET A 454 3.98 8.24 44.22
N VAL A 455 2.96 8.74 43.50
CA VAL A 455 2.04 9.74 44.06
C VAL A 455 1.18 9.16 45.18
N VAL A 456 0.73 7.90 45.06
CA VAL A 456 -0.08 7.22 46.09
C VAL A 456 0.73 6.80 47.32
N LEU A 457 2.07 6.73 47.19
CA LEU A 457 3.01 6.43 48.28
C LEU A 457 3.61 7.69 48.95
N GLU A 458 3.29 8.90 48.50
CA GLU A 458 3.61 10.10 49.28
C GLU A 458 2.67 10.19 50.50
N ASP A 459 3.23 10.10 51.71
CA ASP A 459 2.58 9.98 53.04
C ASP A 459 1.66 11.15 53.48
N THR A 460 0.99 11.85 52.55
CA THR A 460 0.22 13.08 52.81
C THR A 460 -1.30 12.93 52.70
N PHE A 461 -1.81 11.73 52.37
CA PHE A 461 -3.23 11.44 52.40
C PHE A 461 -3.68 11.14 53.83
N SER A 462 -4.53 11.99 54.39
CA SER A 462 -5.14 11.72 55.71
C SER A 462 -5.85 10.37 55.65
N MET A 463 -5.55 9.49 56.60
CA MET A 463 -6.09 8.11 56.72
C MET A 463 -7.61 8.05 56.92
N GLU A 464 -8.30 9.20 56.86
CA GLU A 464 -9.72 9.39 57.08
C GLU A 464 -10.57 9.13 55.81
N ASP A 465 -10.09 9.48 54.61
CA ASP A 465 -10.87 9.28 53.37
C ASP A 465 -10.99 7.78 53.00
N PRO A 466 -12.21 7.21 52.91
CA PRO A 466 -12.43 5.85 52.45
C PRO A 466 -11.97 5.59 51.00
N LEU A 467 -12.07 6.57 50.10
CA LEU A 467 -11.71 6.39 48.69
C LEU A 467 -10.19 6.32 48.50
N ALA A 468 -9.44 7.23 49.11
CA ALA A 468 -7.99 7.17 49.20
C ALA A 468 -7.51 5.82 49.75
N ARG A 469 -8.05 5.37 50.88
CA ARG A 469 -7.63 4.11 51.52
C ARG A 469 -7.85 2.89 50.64
N GLU A 470 -8.97 2.83 49.91
CA GLU A 470 -9.25 1.74 48.96
C GLU A 470 -8.32 1.80 47.74
N ALA A 471 -8.10 2.99 47.17
CA ALA A 471 -7.19 3.18 46.04
C ALA A 471 -5.73 2.84 46.39
N THR A 472 -5.25 3.28 47.57
CA THR A 472 -3.91 2.94 48.09
C THR A 472 -3.75 1.43 48.28
N GLY A 473 -4.73 0.76 48.87
CA GLY A 473 -4.70 -0.71 49.03
C GLY A 473 -4.66 -1.48 47.70
N ILE A 474 -5.30 -0.97 46.65
CA ILE A 474 -5.23 -1.53 45.29
C ILE A 474 -3.84 -1.27 44.66
N VAL A 475 -3.33 -0.04 44.76
CA VAL A 475 -2.04 0.36 44.16
C VAL A 475 -0.84 -0.30 44.84
N GLN A 476 -0.94 -0.61 46.14
CA GLN A 476 0.07 -1.39 46.88
C GLN A 476 0.00 -2.90 46.61
N SER A 477 -1.00 -3.40 45.87
CA SER A 477 -1.13 -4.82 45.57
C SER A 477 -0.32 -5.22 44.33
N ASP A 478 0.74 -6.01 44.53
CA ASP A 478 1.46 -6.68 43.43
C ASP A 478 0.52 -7.55 42.57
N GLY A 479 -0.52 -8.10 43.18
CA GLY A 479 -1.56 -8.87 42.50
C GLY A 479 -2.30 -8.04 41.45
N PHE A 480 -2.74 -6.84 41.81
CA PHE A 480 -3.44 -5.93 40.89
C PHE A 480 -2.59 -5.59 39.66
N TRP A 481 -1.29 -5.30 39.84
CA TRP A 481 -0.39 -4.98 38.73
C TRP A 481 -0.13 -6.18 37.82
N ASN A 482 0.02 -7.39 38.39
CA ASN A 482 0.17 -8.62 37.61
C ASN A 482 -1.12 -8.96 36.82
N GLU A 483 -2.30 -8.78 37.43
CA GLU A 483 -3.60 -8.96 36.76
C GLU A 483 -3.82 -7.93 35.63
N LEU A 484 -3.45 -6.67 35.85
CA LEU A 484 -3.52 -5.61 34.84
C LEU A 484 -2.60 -5.90 33.65
N GLU A 485 -1.36 -6.29 33.91
CA GLU A 485 -0.40 -6.71 32.88
C GLU A 485 -0.86 -7.98 32.15
N ALA A 486 -1.55 -8.92 32.82
CA ALA A 486 -2.17 -10.07 32.17
C ALA A 486 -3.24 -9.64 31.16
N VAL A 487 -4.16 -8.76 31.57
CA VAL A 487 -5.22 -8.20 30.69
C VAL A 487 -4.61 -7.43 29.51
N TYR A 488 -3.64 -6.54 29.78
CA TYR A 488 -2.94 -5.78 28.73
C TYR A 488 -2.28 -6.70 27.71
N SER A 489 -1.50 -7.68 28.18
CA SER A 489 -0.76 -8.62 27.34
C SER A 489 -1.68 -9.42 26.41
N LEU A 490 -2.84 -9.89 26.89
CA LEU A 490 -3.83 -10.58 26.06
C LEU A 490 -4.46 -9.64 25.01
N VAL A 491 -4.84 -8.42 25.40
CA VAL A 491 -5.41 -7.43 24.47
C VAL A 491 -4.38 -7.06 23.40
N LYS A 492 -3.11 -6.86 23.78
CA LYS A 492 -1.99 -6.54 22.90
C LYS A 492 -1.69 -7.67 21.91
N LEU A 493 -1.68 -8.92 22.37
CA LEU A 493 -1.52 -10.12 21.56
C LEU A 493 -2.59 -10.17 20.44
N ILE A 494 -3.87 -10.00 20.80
CA ILE A 494 -4.97 -10.07 19.82
C ILE A 494 -4.96 -8.84 18.91
N ARG A 495 -4.64 -7.64 19.42
CA ARG A 495 -4.49 -6.42 18.61
C ARG A 495 -3.34 -6.53 17.59
N GLY A 496 -2.22 -7.14 17.95
CA GLY A 496 -1.12 -7.41 17.01
C GLY A 496 -1.56 -8.32 15.86
N VAL A 497 -2.35 -9.37 16.15
CA VAL A 497 -2.94 -10.23 15.12
C VAL A 497 -3.96 -9.47 14.26
N VAL A 498 -4.76 -8.58 14.85
CA VAL A 498 -5.67 -7.69 14.11
C VAL A 498 -4.89 -6.78 13.15
N GLN A 499 -3.80 -6.15 13.60
CA GLN A 499 -2.92 -5.31 12.75
C GLN A 499 -2.29 -6.11 11.61
N ASP A 500 -1.80 -7.33 11.88
CA ASP A 500 -1.24 -8.22 10.85
C ASP A 500 -2.29 -8.64 9.81
N ILE A 501 -3.54 -8.88 10.23
CA ILE A 501 -4.67 -9.15 9.30
C ILE A 501 -4.98 -7.95 8.41
N GLU A 502 -4.91 -6.72 8.92
CA GLU A 502 -5.13 -5.51 8.11
C GLU A 502 -4.01 -5.32 7.08
N ALA A 503 -2.76 -5.47 7.51
CA ALA A 503 -1.58 -5.27 6.67
C ALA A 503 -1.42 -6.37 5.59
N GLU A 504 -1.66 -7.64 5.93
CA GLU A 504 -1.45 -8.77 5.01
C GLU A 504 -2.70 -9.16 4.20
N ARG A 505 -3.89 -8.71 4.62
CA ARG A 505 -5.21 -9.02 4.00
C ARG A 505 -5.39 -10.50 3.62
N PRO A 506 -5.26 -11.42 4.59
CA PRO A 506 -5.15 -12.86 4.34
C PRO A 506 -6.29 -13.45 3.50
N LEU A 507 -5.95 -14.50 2.76
CA LEU A 507 -6.89 -15.35 2.03
C LEU A 507 -7.52 -16.38 2.98
N ILE A 508 -8.69 -16.91 2.65
CA ILE A 508 -9.46 -17.78 3.57
C ILE A 508 -8.74 -19.09 3.94
N GLY A 509 -7.77 -19.55 3.15
CA GLY A 509 -6.92 -20.70 3.49
C GLY A 509 -6.02 -20.44 4.71
N ARG A 510 -5.65 -19.18 4.98
CA ARG A 510 -4.86 -18.81 6.17
C ARG A 510 -5.68 -18.81 7.46
N CYS A 511 -7.01 -18.80 7.39
CA CYS A 511 -7.88 -18.68 8.57
C CYS A 511 -7.61 -19.78 9.61
N LEU A 512 -7.60 -21.06 9.22
CA LEU A 512 -7.40 -22.16 10.17
C LEU A 512 -6.02 -22.09 10.87
N PRO A 513 -4.89 -21.99 10.15
CA PRO A 513 -3.58 -21.75 10.77
C PRO A 513 -3.52 -20.52 11.68
N LEU A 514 -4.22 -19.44 11.35
CA LEU A 514 -4.22 -18.20 12.13
C LEU A 514 -4.99 -18.35 13.46
N TRP A 515 -6.11 -19.07 13.47
CA TRP A 515 -6.84 -19.39 14.70
C TRP A 515 -6.06 -20.33 15.61
N GLU A 516 -5.32 -21.29 15.05
CA GLU A 516 -4.47 -22.19 15.85
C GLU A 516 -3.25 -21.45 16.41
N GLU A 517 -2.61 -20.55 15.65
CA GLU A 517 -1.54 -19.69 16.14
C GLU A 517 -1.99 -18.81 17.33
N VAL A 518 -3.21 -18.26 17.27
CA VAL A 518 -3.80 -17.52 18.40
C VAL A 518 -4.10 -18.46 19.57
N ARG A 519 -4.61 -19.67 19.32
CA ARG A 519 -4.86 -20.66 20.37
C ARG A 519 -3.58 -21.00 21.13
N THR A 520 -2.47 -21.28 20.44
CA THR A 520 -1.17 -21.54 21.07
C THR A 520 -0.70 -20.36 21.91
N LYS A 521 -0.68 -19.14 21.35
CA LYS A 521 -0.24 -17.92 22.07
C LYS A 521 -1.12 -17.60 23.29
N VAL A 522 -2.42 -17.90 23.24
CA VAL A 522 -3.32 -17.74 24.39
C VAL A 522 -3.10 -18.83 25.44
N LYS A 523 -2.81 -20.08 25.07
CA LYS A 523 -2.39 -21.12 26.03
C LYS A 523 -1.08 -20.73 26.72
N GLU A 524 -0.09 -20.23 25.99
CA GLU A 524 1.16 -19.69 26.56
C GLU A 524 0.89 -18.53 27.53
N TRP A 525 -0.04 -17.63 27.20
CA TRP A 525 -0.49 -16.56 28.10
C TRP A 525 -1.15 -17.11 29.38
N CYS A 526 -2.02 -18.13 29.29
CA CYS A 526 -2.61 -18.77 30.46
C CYS A 526 -1.54 -19.32 31.42
N HIS A 527 -0.53 -20.01 30.87
CA HIS A 527 0.60 -20.54 31.65
C HIS A 527 1.42 -19.41 32.29
N LYS A 528 1.69 -18.31 31.57
CA LYS A 528 2.49 -17.17 32.07
C LYS A 528 1.84 -16.49 33.27
N TYR A 529 0.52 -16.27 33.25
CA TYR A 529 -0.21 -15.53 34.28
C TYR A 529 -1.01 -16.42 35.25
N ASN A 530 -0.78 -17.75 35.21
CA ASN A 530 -1.47 -18.76 36.04
C ASN A 530 -3.02 -18.69 35.95
N VAL A 531 -3.54 -18.45 34.74
CA VAL A 531 -4.98 -18.38 34.45
C VAL A 531 -5.49 -19.76 34.05
N VAL A 532 -6.62 -20.19 34.62
CA VAL A 532 -7.25 -21.48 34.29
C VAL A 532 -7.61 -21.53 32.80
N GLU A 533 -7.14 -22.56 32.10
CA GLU A 533 -7.23 -22.64 30.63
C GLU A 533 -8.65 -22.93 30.13
N GLU A 534 -9.42 -23.79 30.82
CA GLU A 534 -10.73 -24.26 30.34
C GLU A 534 -11.74 -23.12 30.03
N PRO A 535 -11.96 -22.10 30.89
CA PRO A 535 -12.82 -20.97 30.56
C PRO A 535 -12.33 -20.17 29.35
N VAL A 536 -11.01 -20.00 29.21
CA VAL A 536 -10.38 -19.24 28.12
C VAL A 536 -10.54 -19.96 26.79
N GLU A 537 -10.28 -21.27 26.76
CA GLU A 537 -10.46 -22.12 25.58
C GLU A 537 -11.94 -22.21 25.17
N LYS A 538 -12.86 -22.27 26.13
CA LYS A 538 -14.31 -22.23 25.88
C LYS A 538 -14.74 -20.93 25.19
N ILE A 539 -14.17 -19.78 25.57
CA ILE A 539 -14.43 -18.49 24.93
C ILE A 539 -13.85 -18.45 23.50
N LEU A 540 -12.60 -18.90 23.32
CA LEU A 540 -11.97 -19.04 22.01
C LEU A 540 -12.82 -19.90 21.07
N GLU A 541 -13.21 -21.10 21.50
CA GLU A 541 -13.97 -22.06 20.71
C GLU A 541 -15.38 -21.53 20.39
N LYS A 542 -16.04 -20.86 21.36
CA LYS A 542 -17.32 -20.17 21.16
C LYS A 542 -17.21 -19.09 20.09
N ARG A 543 -16.10 -18.34 20.03
CA ARG A 543 -15.84 -17.31 19.00
C ARG A 543 -15.36 -17.93 17.67
N PHE A 544 -14.62 -19.04 17.69
CA PHE A 544 -14.20 -19.80 16.51
C PHE A 544 -15.41 -20.36 15.75
N ARG A 545 -16.26 -21.18 16.40
CA ARG A 545 -17.50 -21.73 15.81
C ARG A 545 -18.44 -20.66 15.26
N LYS A 546 -18.43 -19.49 15.89
CA LYS A 546 -19.20 -18.30 15.49
C LYS A 546 -18.72 -17.70 14.15
N ASN A 547 -17.46 -17.93 13.74
CA ASN A 547 -16.86 -17.39 12.50
C ASN A 547 -16.52 -18.47 11.46
N TYR A 548 -16.25 -19.71 11.89
CA TYR A 548 -15.81 -20.81 11.03
C TYR A 548 -16.73 -21.00 9.82
N HIS A 549 -16.09 -21.24 8.67
CA HIS A 549 -16.78 -21.57 7.43
C HIS A 549 -16.10 -22.79 6.78
N PRO A 550 -16.86 -23.77 6.24
CA PRO A 550 -16.31 -24.92 5.50
C PRO A 550 -15.25 -24.57 4.46
N ALA A 551 -15.38 -23.39 3.84
CA ALA A 551 -14.45 -22.91 2.81
C ALA A 551 -13.02 -22.66 3.32
N TRP A 552 -12.81 -22.47 4.64
CA TRP A 552 -11.46 -22.36 5.18
C TRP A 552 -10.73 -23.70 5.07
N SER A 553 -11.39 -24.80 5.44
CA SER A 553 -10.86 -26.16 5.32
C SER A 553 -10.59 -26.52 3.86
N ALA A 554 -11.53 -26.21 2.96
CA ALA A 554 -11.38 -26.49 1.53
C ALA A 554 -10.29 -25.64 0.86
N ALA A 555 -10.19 -24.35 1.17
CA ALA A 555 -9.10 -23.52 0.64
C ALA A 555 -7.74 -23.93 1.22
N PHE A 556 -7.67 -24.30 2.50
CA PHE A 556 -6.43 -24.73 3.16
C PHE A 556 -5.84 -26.01 2.55
N ILE A 557 -6.67 -26.98 2.14
CA ILE A 557 -6.20 -28.22 1.49
C ILE A 557 -6.02 -28.10 -0.04
N LEU A 558 -6.60 -27.07 -0.68
CA LEU A 558 -6.43 -26.83 -2.11
C LEU A 558 -5.33 -25.82 -2.46
N ASP A 559 -4.93 -24.95 -1.54
CA ASP A 559 -3.84 -23.99 -1.78
C ASP A 559 -2.47 -24.68 -1.70
N PRO A 560 -1.67 -24.72 -2.78
CA PRO A 560 -0.33 -25.31 -2.76
C PRO A 560 0.62 -24.67 -1.74
N LEU A 561 0.31 -23.46 -1.24
CA LEU A 561 1.05 -22.79 -0.17
C LEU A 561 1.10 -23.61 1.14
N TYR A 562 0.08 -24.42 1.44
CA TYR A 562 -0.01 -25.17 2.70
C TYR A 562 0.35 -26.66 2.59
N LEU A 563 0.87 -27.10 1.44
CA LEU A 563 1.32 -28.49 1.26
C LEU A 563 2.42 -28.84 2.27
N VAL A 564 2.31 -30.03 2.86
CA VAL A 564 3.29 -30.56 3.80
C VAL A 564 4.13 -31.60 3.09
N LYS A 565 5.46 -31.49 3.22
CA LYS A 565 6.40 -32.48 2.72
C LYS A 565 6.30 -33.74 3.57
N ASP A 566 6.01 -34.88 2.95
CA ASP A 566 5.97 -36.18 3.62
C ASP A 566 7.36 -36.83 3.71
N ALA A 567 7.42 -38.02 4.32
CA ALA A 567 8.66 -38.79 4.46
C ALA A 567 9.23 -39.32 3.13
N SER A 568 8.42 -39.41 2.06
CA SER A 568 8.88 -39.74 0.71
C SER A 568 9.46 -38.53 -0.03
N GLY A 569 9.31 -37.33 0.53
CA GLY A 569 9.74 -36.07 -0.05
C GLY A 569 8.68 -35.37 -0.91
N LYS A 570 7.48 -35.93 -0.99
CA LYS A 570 6.34 -35.47 -1.79
C LYS A 570 5.55 -34.41 -1.04
N TYR A 571 5.02 -33.41 -1.74
CA TYR A 571 4.27 -32.32 -1.13
C TYR A 571 2.78 -32.62 -1.22
N LEU A 572 2.18 -33.00 -0.08
CA LEU A 572 0.80 -33.49 0.00
C LEU A 572 -0.12 -32.52 0.75
N PRO A 573 -1.44 -32.51 0.44
CA PRO A 573 -2.41 -31.68 1.15
C PRO A 573 -2.49 -31.99 2.66
N PRO A 574 -2.57 -30.97 3.52
CA PRO A 574 -2.50 -31.11 4.99
C PRO A 574 -3.78 -31.66 5.64
N PHE A 575 -4.40 -32.72 5.10
CA PHE A 575 -5.59 -33.35 5.67
C PHE A 575 -5.39 -33.79 7.14
N LYS A 576 -4.16 -34.17 7.53
CA LYS A 576 -3.81 -34.53 8.92
C LYS A 576 -3.96 -33.37 9.92
N CYS A 577 -4.07 -32.13 9.43
CA CYS A 577 -4.29 -30.93 10.24
C CYS A 577 -5.78 -30.54 10.33
N LEU A 578 -6.69 -31.32 9.74
CA LEU A 578 -8.13 -31.13 9.83
C LEU A 578 -8.77 -32.09 10.85
N THR A 579 -9.88 -31.68 11.46
CA THR A 579 -10.74 -32.61 12.20
C THR A 579 -11.59 -33.46 11.26
N ARG A 580 -12.19 -34.55 11.76
CA ARG A 580 -13.09 -35.41 10.96
C ARG A 580 -14.33 -34.68 10.44
N GLU A 581 -14.76 -33.63 11.13
CA GLU A 581 -15.86 -32.75 10.74
C GLU A 581 -15.40 -31.82 9.61
N GLN A 582 -14.21 -31.24 9.75
CA GLN A 582 -13.59 -30.38 8.74
C GLN A 582 -13.29 -31.14 7.44
N GLU A 583 -12.86 -32.40 7.49
CA GLU A 583 -12.73 -33.25 6.29
C GLU A 583 -14.09 -33.44 5.58
N LYS A 584 -15.16 -33.76 6.33
CA LYS A 584 -16.52 -33.88 5.76
C LYS A 584 -17.05 -32.56 5.18
N ASP A 585 -16.64 -31.43 5.75
CA ASP A 585 -17.03 -30.10 5.30
C ASP A 585 -16.33 -29.73 3.97
N VAL A 586 -15.12 -30.23 3.71
CA VAL A 586 -14.46 -30.13 2.39
C VAL A 586 -15.30 -30.83 1.32
N ASP A 587 -15.65 -32.11 1.52
CA ASP A 587 -16.39 -32.91 0.55
C ASP A 587 -17.77 -32.29 0.24
N LYS A 588 -18.51 -31.90 1.29
CA LYS A 588 -19.83 -31.24 1.16
C LYS A 588 -19.75 -29.90 0.43
N LEU A 589 -18.71 -29.10 0.70
CA LEU A 589 -18.57 -27.81 0.06
C LEU A 589 -18.22 -27.96 -1.42
N LEU A 590 -17.25 -28.81 -1.75
CA LEU A 590 -16.82 -28.99 -3.13
C LEU A 590 -17.94 -29.60 -4.00
N THR A 591 -18.71 -30.55 -3.46
CA THR A 591 -19.91 -31.07 -4.14
C THR A 591 -21.05 -30.05 -4.27
N ARG A 592 -21.22 -29.11 -3.32
CA ARG A 592 -22.19 -27.99 -3.43
C ARG A 592 -21.81 -26.98 -4.51
N LEU A 593 -20.51 -26.68 -4.64
CA LEU A 593 -19.99 -25.70 -5.59
C LEU A 593 -19.84 -26.26 -7.02
N ALA A 594 -19.73 -27.58 -7.16
CA ALA A 594 -19.74 -28.27 -8.45
C ALA A 594 -21.12 -28.19 -9.14
N SER A 595 -21.15 -28.44 -10.45
CA SER A 595 -22.39 -28.84 -11.12
C SER A 595 -22.80 -30.24 -10.67
N ARG A 596 -24.08 -30.61 -10.86
CA ARG A 596 -24.60 -31.93 -10.46
C ARG A 596 -23.89 -33.06 -11.20
N GLU A 597 -23.47 -32.76 -12.43
CA GLU A 597 -22.75 -33.63 -13.35
C GLU A 597 -21.27 -33.76 -12.94
N GLU A 598 -20.60 -32.66 -12.57
CA GLU A 598 -19.18 -32.67 -12.18
C GLU A 598 -18.92 -33.11 -10.73
N ALA A 599 -19.94 -33.13 -9.84
CA ALA A 599 -19.75 -33.40 -8.41
C ALA A 599 -18.99 -34.71 -8.10
N HIS A 600 -19.26 -35.79 -8.84
CA HIS A 600 -18.54 -37.06 -8.68
C HIS A 600 -17.10 -36.97 -9.21
N VAL A 601 -16.88 -36.26 -10.31
CA VAL A 601 -15.55 -36.00 -10.91
C VAL A 601 -14.70 -35.18 -9.95
N VAL A 602 -15.27 -34.15 -9.31
CA VAL A 602 -14.60 -33.33 -8.28
C VAL A 602 -14.13 -34.17 -7.11
N LEU A 603 -14.92 -35.14 -6.63
CA LEU A 603 -14.49 -36.05 -5.56
C LEU A 603 -13.39 -37.02 -6.01
N MET A 604 -13.46 -37.57 -7.23
CA MET A 604 -12.39 -38.40 -7.79
C MET A 604 -11.08 -37.62 -7.95
N GLU A 605 -11.15 -36.42 -8.52
CA GLU A 605 -10.05 -35.47 -8.64
C GLU A 605 -9.49 -35.07 -7.25
N LEU A 606 -10.34 -34.89 -6.23
CA LEU A 606 -9.90 -34.60 -4.86
C LEU A 606 -9.14 -35.76 -4.22
N MET A 607 -9.59 -37.01 -4.44
CA MET A 607 -8.89 -38.19 -3.95
C MET A 607 -7.54 -38.38 -4.67
N LYS A 608 -7.47 -38.07 -5.97
CA LYS A 608 -6.20 -37.99 -6.71
C LYS A 608 -5.29 -36.91 -6.13
N TRP A 609 -5.79 -35.70 -5.88
CA TRP A 609 -5.01 -34.61 -5.27
C TRP A 609 -4.48 -34.98 -3.87
N ARG A 610 -5.29 -35.69 -3.06
CA ARG A 610 -4.91 -36.17 -1.72
C ARG A 610 -3.75 -37.19 -1.75
N SER A 611 -3.60 -37.98 -2.80
CA SER A 611 -2.54 -38.99 -2.93
C SER A 611 -1.34 -38.54 -3.79
N GLU A 612 -1.58 -37.67 -4.77
CA GLU A 612 -0.56 -37.20 -5.72
C GLU A 612 0.03 -35.84 -5.37
N GLY A 613 -0.74 -34.92 -4.77
CA GLY A 613 -0.26 -33.60 -4.37
C GLY A 613 0.45 -32.85 -5.50
N LEU A 614 1.54 -32.17 -5.18
CA LEU A 614 2.32 -31.38 -6.13
C LEU A 614 3.79 -31.84 -6.20
N ASP A 615 4.39 -31.70 -7.38
CA ASP A 615 5.83 -31.88 -7.57
C ASP A 615 6.66 -30.94 -6.67
N PRO A 616 7.75 -31.43 -6.04
CA PRO A 616 8.57 -30.64 -5.13
C PRO A 616 9.10 -29.31 -5.68
N LEU A 617 9.40 -29.20 -6.98
CA LEU A 617 9.93 -27.97 -7.57
C LEU A 617 8.87 -26.86 -7.59
N TYR A 618 7.64 -27.19 -8.03
CA TYR A 618 6.53 -26.23 -8.03
C TYR A 618 6.07 -25.91 -6.60
N ALA A 619 6.04 -26.89 -5.70
CA ALA A 619 5.70 -26.66 -4.30
C ALA A 619 6.70 -25.69 -3.63
N GLN A 620 8.01 -25.90 -3.81
CA GLN A 620 9.05 -24.99 -3.30
C GLN A 620 8.97 -23.60 -3.94
N ALA A 621 8.65 -23.50 -5.23
CA ALA A 621 8.46 -22.21 -5.90
C ALA A 621 7.26 -21.42 -5.33
N VAL A 622 6.15 -22.10 -5.01
CA VAL A 622 4.99 -21.47 -4.36
C VAL A 622 5.30 -21.08 -2.91
N GLN A 623 5.96 -21.96 -2.17
CA GLN A 623 6.28 -21.75 -0.75
C GLN A 623 7.51 -20.87 -0.52
N MET A 624 8.17 -20.40 -1.58
CA MET A 624 9.34 -19.52 -1.47
C MET A 624 8.95 -18.24 -0.71
N LYS A 625 9.67 -17.97 0.38
CA LYS A 625 9.54 -16.70 1.13
C LYS A 625 10.74 -15.81 0.87
N GLN A 626 10.48 -14.52 0.73
CA GLN A 626 11.50 -13.47 0.64
C GLN A 626 11.28 -12.44 1.76
N ARG A 627 12.36 -11.78 2.15
CA ARG A 627 12.27 -10.71 3.14
C ARG A 627 11.73 -9.46 2.47
N ASP A 628 10.60 -8.98 2.96
CA ASP A 628 10.00 -7.72 2.54
C ASP A 628 10.99 -6.57 2.85
N PRO A 629 11.39 -5.75 1.86
CA PRO A 629 12.36 -4.68 2.06
C PRO A 629 11.82 -3.53 2.93
N VAL A 630 10.50 -3.38 3.05
CA VAL A 630 9.85 -2.32 3.84
C VAL A 630 9.54 -2.81 5.25
N THR A 631 8.91 -3.98 5.40
CA THR A 631 8.49 -4.49 6.72
C THR A 631 9.51 -5.39 7.41
N GLY A 632 10.54 -5.85 6.69
CA GLY A 632 11.53 -6.80 7.20
C GLY A 632 11.00 -8.21 7.50
N LYS A 633 9.69 -8.46 7.35
CA LYS A 633 9.04 -9.76 7.56
C LYS A 633 9.24 -10.70 6.36
N MET A 634 9.18 -12.02 6.60
CA MET A 634 9.27 -13.03 5.53
C MET A 634 7.90 -13.26 4.89
N LYS A 635 7.69 -12.73 3.68
CA LYS A 635 6.44 -12.86 2.89
C LYS A 635 6.60 -13.84 1.73
N VAL A 636 5.49 -14.36 1.20
CA VAL A 636 5.49 -15.22 0.01
C VAL A 636 6.03 -14.43 -1.20
N ALA A 637 7.03 -14.98 -1.88
CA ALA A 637 7.75 -14.30 -2.97
C ALA A 637 6.86 -13.99 -4.18
N ASN A 638 5.90 -14.87 -4.47
CA ASN A 638 4.94 -14.70 -5.55
C ASN A 638 3.52 -15.06 -5.07
N PRO A 639 2.73 -14.10 -4.55
CA PRO A 639 1.38 -14.38 -4.04
C PRO A 639 0.40 -14.98 -5.07
N LEU A 640 0.70 -14.93 -6.37
CA LEU A 640 -0.14 -15.48 -7.44
C LEU A 640 0.24 -16.91 -7.84
N SER A 641 1.37 -17.44 -7.34
CA SER A 641 1.89 -18.74 -7.76
C SER A 641 0.93 -19.90 -7.51
N SER A 642 0.22 -19.90 -6.37
CA SER A 642 -0.78 -20.91 -6.04
C SER A 642 -1.86 -21.05 -7.12
N ARG A 643 -2.38 -19.91 -7.61
CA ARG A 643 -3.37 -19.88 -8.71
C ARG A 643 -2.75 -20.32 -10.03
N LEU A 644 -1.57 -19.80 -10.37
CA LEU A 644 -0.89 -20.12 -11.63
C LEU A 644 -0.55 -21.62 -11.73
N VAL A 645 -0.19 -22.28 -10.62
CA VAL A 645 0.04 -23.74 -10.57
C VAL A 645 -1.24 -24.51 -10.90
N TRP A 646 -2.40 -24.09 -10.36
CA TRP A 646 -3.70 -24.69 -10.73
C TRP A 646 -4.07 -24.46 -12.21
N GLU A 647 -3.74 -23.29 -12.76
CA GLU A 647 -4.05 -22.93 -14.15
C GLU A 647 -3.07 -23.53 -15.18
N THR A 648 -1.92 -24.08 -14.75
CA THR A 648 -0.86 -24.59 -15.65
C THR A 648 -0.41 -26.01 -15.29
N CYS A 649 0.29 -26.20 -14.17
CA CYS A 649 0.88 -27.47 -13.78
C CYS A 649 -0.16 -28.55 -13.43
N LEU A 650 -1.33 -28.15 -12.93
CA LEU A 650 -2.42 -29.04 -12.50
C LEU A 650 -3.59 -29.04 -13.49
N SER A 651 -3.36 -28.73 -14.77
CA SER A 651 -4.40 -28.64 -15.81
C SER A 651 -5.18 -29.95 -16.07
N GLU A 652 -4.69 -31.08 -15.56
CA GLU A 652 -5.41 -32.36 -15.54
C GLU A 652 -6.60 -32.38 -14.56
N PHE A 653 -6.57 -31.59 -13.49
CA PHE A 653 -7.65 -31.45 -12.51
C PHE A 653 -8.71 -30.46 -13.02
N LYS A 654 -9.47 -30.85 -14.04
CA LYS A 654 -10.38 -29.95 -14.78
C LYS A 654 -11.55 -29.44 -13.94
N SER A 655 -12.08 -30.25 -13.03
CA SER A 655 -13.30 -29.93 -12.28
C SER A 655 -12.94 -29.31 -10.93
N LEU A 656 -12.00 -29.94 -10.23
CA LEU A 656 -11.44 -29.47 -8.97
C LEU A 656 -10.64 -28.19 -9.15
N GLY A 657 -9.85 -28.06 -10.22
CA GLY A 657 -9.06 -26.85 -10.48
C GLY A 657 -9.91 -25.58 -10.65
N LYS A 658 -11.08 -25.68 -11.29
CA LYS A 658 -12.07 -24.59 -11.36
C LYS A 658 -12.50 -24.13 -9.96
N LEU A 659 -12.72 -25.08 -9.04
CA LEU A 659 -13.14 -24.79 -7.66
C LEU A 659 -11.96 -24.28 -6.82
N ALA A 660 -10.77 -24.86 -6.96
CA ALA A 660 -9.57 -24.46 -6.26
C ALA A 660 -9.20 -23.00 -6.57
N VAL A 661 -9.10 -22.64 -7.86
CA VAL A 661 -8.82 -21.26 -8.31
C VAL A 661 -9.86 -20.25 -7.77
N ARG A 662 -11.11 -20.66 -7.60
CA ARG A 662 -12.19 -19.85 -7.00
C ARG A 662 -12.20 -19.81 -5.48
N LEU A 663 -11.62 -20.80 -4.78
CA LEU A 663 -11.59 -20.85 -3.32
C LEU A 663 -10.35 -20.17 -2.75
N ILE A 664 -9.18 -20.45 -3.33
CA ILE A 664 -7.90 -20.00 -2.77
C ILE A 664 -7.69 -18.49 -2.86
N PHE A 665 -8.31 -17.79 -3.83
CA PHE A 665 -8.20 -16.33 -3.96
C PHE A 665 -9.16 -15.54 -3.04
N LEU A 666 -10.12 -16.19 -2.37
CA LEU A 666 -11.12 -15.49 -1.55
C LEU A 666 -10.43 -14.82 -0.35
N HIS A 667 -10.65 -13.52 -0.16
CA HIS A 667 -10.13 -12.82 1.01
C HIS A 667 -10.97 -13.11 2.25
N ALA A 668 -10.28 -13.09 3.40
CA ALA A 668 -10.86 -13.20 4.73
C ALA A 668 -11.20 -11.82 5.36
N THR A 669 -11.01 -10.72 4.62
CA THR A 669 -11.25 -9.34 5.06
C THR A 669 -12.15 -8.55 4.10
N SER A 670 -13.07 -7.74 4.64
CA SER A 670 -14.10 -6.99 3.89
C SER A 670 -13.54 -5.79 3.12
N GLY A 671 -12.42 -5.23 3.55
CA GLY A 671 -11.75 -4.10 2.91
C GLY A 671 -10.60 -3.59 3.78
N ALA A 672 -9.71 -2.79 3.18
CA ALA A 672 -8.62 -2.10 3.89
C ALA A 672 -8.73 -0.57 3.80
N PHE A 673 -9.80 -0.06 3.17
CA PHE A 673 -10.04 1.39 3.05
C PHE A 673 -10.67 1.95 4.32
N LYS A 674 -9.82 2.16 5.34
CA LYS A 674 -10.11 3.10 6.42
C LYS A 674 -10.00 4.52 5.86
N SER A 675 -11.13 5.20 5.80
CA SER A 675 -11.22 6.61 5.48
C SER A 675 -11.69 7.34 6.73
N ASN A 676 -10.98 8.41 7.10
CA ASN A 676 -11.36 9.30 8.20
C ASN A 676 -12.55 10.18 7.78
N CYS A 677 -13.68 9.54 7.50
CA CYS A 677 -14.92 10.13 7.00
C CYS A 677 -15.70 10.93 8.06
N SER A 678 -15.04 11.42 9.12
CA SER A 678 -15.67 12.18 10.21
C SER A 678 -16.37 13.46 9.70
N PHE A 679 -15.84 14.08 8.64
CA PHE A 679 -16.49 15.20 7.96
C PHE A 679 -17.71 14.75 7.13
N ILE A 680 -17.64 13.59 6.49
CA ILE A 680 -18.76 13.03 5.71
C ILE A 680 -19.89 12.58 6.63
N LYS A 681 -19.57 12.08 7.82
CA LYS A 681 -20.54 11.86 8.90
C LYS A 681 -21.27 13.16 9.28
N LYS A 682 -20.56 14.27 9.46
CA LYS A 682 -21.19 15.58 9.67
C LYS A 682 -22.07 16.02 8.49
N ILE A 683 -21.70 15.71 7.24
CA ILE A 683 -22.52 15.96 6.04
C ILE A 683 -23.78 15.07 6.00
N SER A 684 -23.72 13.83 6.49
CA SER A 684 -24.85 12.89 6.45
C SER A 684 -25.82 13.03 7.65
N GLU A 685 -25.31 13.46 8.80
CA GLU A 685 -26.11 13.78 10.01
C GLU A 685 -26.97 15.02 9.81
N HIS A 686 -26.46 16.05 9.13
CA HIS A 686 -27.23 17.21 8.71
C HIS A 686 -27.95 16.90 7.40
N LYS A 687 -29.28 16.75 7.42
CA LYS A 687 -30.14 16.33 6.29
C LYS A 687 -30.17 17.32 5.10
N HIS A 688 -29.04 17.58 4.45
CA HIS A 688 -28.89 18.57 3.39
C HIS A 688 -28.73 17.91 2.02
N SER A 689 -29.76 18.03 1.20
CA SER A 689 -29.79 17.81 -0.26
C SER A 689 -29.21 16.50 -0.83
N ARG A 690 -30.00 15.82 -1.66
CA ARG A 690 -29.58 14.69 -2.50
C ARG A 690 -28.26 14.97 -3.27
N VAL A 691 -28.06 16.21 -3.70
CA VAL A 691 -26.87 16.65 -4.44
C VAL A 691 -25.60 16.62 -3.58
N SER A 692 -25.69 16.95 -2.29
CA SER A 692 -24.54 16.90 -1.37
C SER A 692 -24.12 15.46 -1.09
N LEU A 693 -25.09 14.55 -0.96
CA LEU A 693 -24.84 13.12 -0.78
C LEU A 693 -24.14 12.52 -2.02
N GLU A 694 -24.62 12.85 -3.22
CA GLU A 694 -24.04 12.39 -4.47
C GLU A 694 -22.59 12.88 -4.65
N ARG A 695 -22.30 14.14 -4.30
CA ARG A 695 -20.93 14.69 -4.27
C ARG A 695 -20.05 13.95 -3.27
N ALA A 696 -20.54 13.68 -2.06
CA ALA A 696 -19.81 12.90 -1.06
C ALA A 696 -19.52 11.47 -1.56
N GLN A 697 -20.47 10.82 -2.24
CA GLN A 697 -20.25 9.52 -2.89
C GLN A 697 -19.12 9.58 -3.92
N LYS A 698 -19.11 10.59 -4.79
CA LYS A 698 -18.07 10.80 -5.82
C LYS A 698 -16.68 11.04 -5.20
N MET A 699 -16.59 11.86 -4.15
CA MET A 699 -15.34 12.12 -3.44
C MET A 699 -14.79 10.87 -2.73
N ILE A 700 -15.62 10.13 -1.98
CA ILE A 700 -15.23 8.85 -1.35
C ILE A 700 -14.71 7.88 -2.42
N TYR A 701 -15.37 7.84 -3.56
CA TYR A 701 -15.04 6.94 -4.65
C TYR A 701 -13.63 7.22 -5.20
N ILE A 702 -13.31 8.48 -5.50
CA ILE A 702 -11.99 8.88 -5.99
C ILE A 702 -10.91 8.60 -4.92
N ALA A 703 -11.15 9.00 -3.67
CA ALA A 703 -10.22 8.75 -2.56
C ALA A 703 -9.95 7.25 -2.32
N ALA A 704 -10.98 6.42 -2.44
CA ALA A 704 -10.85 4.98 -2.27
C ALA A 704 -9.97 4.35 -3.34
N HIS A 705 -10.12 4.75 -4.61
CA HIS A 705 -9.21 4.29 -5.67
C HIS A 705 -7.79 4.77 -5.46
N ALA A 706 -7.57 6.05 -5.18
CA ALA A 706 -6.24 6.58 -4.92
C ALA A 706 -5.54 5.86 -3.75
N LYS A 707 -6.23 5.62 -2.62
CA LYS A 707 -5.68 4.81 -1.51
C LYS A 707 -5.43 3.35 -1.87
N LEU A 708 -6.25 2.74 -2.74
CA LEU A 708 -6.04 1.36 -3.20
C LEU A 708 -4.85 1.23 -4.15
N GLU A 709 -4.55 2.27 -4.94
CA GLU A 709 -3.41 2.32 -5.87
C GLU A 709 -2.10 2.71 -5.18
N ARG A 710 -2.15 3.60 -4.18
CA ARG A 710 -0.98 4.10 -3.40
C ARG A 710 -0.47 3.16 -2.31
N ARG A 711 -0.86 1.88 -2.30
CA ARG A 711 -0.56 0.96 -1.17
C ARG A 711 0.94 0.67 -0.97
N ASP A 712 1.81 1.15 -1.85
CA ASP A 712 3.27 1.17 -1.67
C ASP A 712 3.78 2.31 -0.73
N PHE A 713 2.94 3.32 -0.41
CA PHE A 713 3.32 4.51 0.38
C PHE A 713 2.40 4.85 1.57
N SER A 714 1.18 4.31 1.66
CA SER A 714 0.16 4.80 2.61
C SER A 714 0.46 4.60 4.11
N ASN A 715 1.53 3.90 4.46
CA ASN A 715 1.85 3.57 5.85
C ASN A 715 2.49 4.72 6.64
N GLU A 716 2.91 5.81 5.99
CA GLU A 716 3.37 7.01 6.70
C GLU A 716 2.24 8.03 6.88
N GLU A 717 1.43 8.34 5.86
CA GLU A 717 0.29 9.27 5.99
C GLU A 717 -0.75 8.79 7.01
N ASP A 718 -1.10 7.50 7.04
CA ASP A 718 -2.07 6.99 8.03
C ASP A 718 -1.47 6.93 9.46
N LYS A 719 -0.15 6.76 9.62
CA LYS A 719 0.54 6.90 10.91
C LYS A 719 0.65 8.35 11.37
N GLU A 720 0.99 9.27 10.47
CA GLU A 720 1.01 10.70 10.76
C GLU A 720 -0.39 11.20 11.08
N ALA A 721 -1.43 10.72 10.40
CA ALA A 721 -2.82 11.01 10.74
C ALA A 721 -3.24 10.39 12.10
N GLU A 722 -2.74 9.22 12.48
CA GLU A 722 -2.92 8.69 13.85
C GLU A 722 -2.16 9.57 14.87
N LEU A 723 -0.87 9.89 14.66
CA LEU A 723 -0.07 10.78 15.50
C LEU A 723 -0.67 12.21 15.61
N LEU A 724 -1.25 12.73 14.53
CA LEU A 724 -1.94 14.02 14.51
C LEU A 724 -3.37 13.94 15.04
N ALA A 725 -4.02 12.77 15.07
CA ALA A 725 -5.24 12.57 15.85
C ALA A 725 -4.95 12.47 17.35
N MET A 726 -3.73 12.06 17.75
CA MET A 726 -3.24 12.18 19.13
C MET A 726 -2.96 13.64 19.51
N ALA A 727 -2.50 14.47 18.55
CA ALA A 727 -2.25 15.91 18.77
C ALA A 727 -3.51 16.78 18.66
N GLY A 728 -4.37 16.51 17.67
CA GLY A 728 -5.54 17.32 17.28
C GLY A 728 -6.75 17.25 18.21
N SER A 729 -6.58 16.67 19.41
CA SER A 729 -7.40 17.02 20.56
C SER A 729 -6.90 18.35 21.14
N ASP A 730 -6.95 19.41 20.32
CA ASP A 730 -6.47 20.76 20.65
C ASP A 730 -7.37 21.41 21.72
N ASP A 731 -7.15 20.99 22.96
CA ASP A 731 -7.16 21.87 24.12
C ASP A 731 -5.97 21.45 25.03
N SER A 732 -4.77 21.39 24.43
CA SER A 732 -3.55 20.88 25.07
C SER A 732 -2.26 21.45 24.44
N MET A 733 -2.05 22.77 24.51
CA MET A 733 -0.77 23.37 24.12
C MET A 733 0.30 23.41 25.23
N LEU A 734 0.05 22.81 26.41
CA LEU A 734 0.92 22.91 27.59
C LEU A 734 1.03 21.62 28.43
N ALA A 735 1.41 20.49 27.82
CA ALA A 735 1.74 19.27 28.58
C ALA A 735 2.68 18.30 27.84
N GLU A 736 3.86 18.80 27.44
CA GLU A 736 4.99 17.93 27.07
C GLU A 736 6.27 18.42 27.75
N VAL A 737 6.22 18.47 29.08
CA VAL A 737 7.32 18.87 29.97
C VAL A 737 7.52 17.80 31.03
N GLY A 738 8.55 16.98 30.83
CA GLY A 738 8.94 15.91 31.75
C GLY A 738 10.22 15.24 31.25
N HIS A 739 10.10 14.41 30.22
CA HIS A 739 11.24 13.63 29.70
C HIS A 739 12.08 14.32 28.60
N THR A 740 11.63 15.44 28.05
CA THR A 740 12.36 16.13 26.98
C THR A 740 13.35 17.20 27.46
N LEU A 741 13.40 17.57 28.75
CA LEU A 741 14.18 18.75 29.16
C LEU A 741 15.70 18.53 29.09
N VAL A 742 16.23 17.36 29.50
CA VAL A 742 17.68 17.10 29.46
C VAL A 742 18.17 16.88 28.02
N GLU A 743 17.38 16.23 27.16
CA GLU A 743 17.72 16.09 25.75
C GLU A 743 17.50 17.38 24.95
N ARG A 744 16.44 18.16 25.23
CA ARG A 744 16.27 19.51 24.65
C ARG A 744 17.35 20.45 25.13
N ILE A 745 17.87 20.35 26.35
CA ILE A 745 19.04 21.14 26.78
C ILE A 745 20.30 20.69 26.02
N LYS A 746 20.57 19.38 25.88
CA LYS A 746 21.69 18.90 25.06
C LYS A 746 21.58 19.31 23.59
N LEU A 747 20.41 19.15 22.97
CA LEU A 747 20.14 19.54 21.59
C LEU A 747 20.10 21.07 21.40
N GLN A 748 19.59 21.85 22.35
CA GLN A 748 19.68 23.32 22.28
C GLN A 748 21.08 23.84 22.52
N ILE A 749 21.91 23.19 23.34
CA ILE A 749 23.33 23.52 23.45
C ILE A 749 24.03 23.19 22.13
N LEU A 750 23.82 22.00 21.58
CA LEU A 750 24.41 21.60 20.29
C LEU A 750 23.96 22.52 19.14
N HIS A 751 22.67 22.85 19.08
CA HIS A 751 22.10 23.75 18.07
C HIS A 751 22.53 25.20 18.27
N LYS A 752 22.68 25.70 19.52
CA LYS A 752 23.22 27.05 19.78
C LYS A 752 24.71 27.16 19.50
N VAL A 753 25.49 26.08 19.69
CA VAL A 753 26.91 26.04 19.29
C VAL A 753 27.03 26.04 17.76
N ILE A 754 26.29 25.17 17.06
CA ILE A 754 26.33 25.08 15.59
C ILE A 754 25.81 26.37 14.92
N VAL A 755 24.69 26.93 15.41
CA VAL A 755 24.14 28.19 14.88
C VAL A 755 25.02 29.38 15.30
N GLY A 756 25.68 29.33 16.45
CA GLY A 756 26.61 30.36 16.92
C GLY A 756 27.88 30.44 16.07
N GLU A 757 28.50 29.30 15.75
CA GLU A 757 29.66 29.26 14.84
C GLU A 757 29.26 29.62 13.40
N ALA A 758 28.07 29.22 12.94
CA ALA A 758 27.55 29.64 11.64
C ALA A 758 27.30 31.16 11.56
N PHE A 759 26.81 31.79 12.64
CA PHE A 759 26.64 33.25 12.71
C PHE A 759 27.96 34.01 12.82
N LEU A 760 28.97 33.49 13.55
CA LEU A 760 30.31 34.10 13.52
C LEU A 760 30.96 33.98 12.15
N ALA A 761 30.86 32.82 11.49
CA ALA A 761 31.37 32.63 10.13
C ALA A 761 30.69 33.58 9.13
N ALA A 762 29.36 33.75 9.21
CA ALA A 762 28.62 34.69 8.39
C ALA A 762 28.94 36.17 8.70
N ALA A 763 29.21 36.51 9.97
CA ALA A 763 29.58 37.87 10.38
C ALA A 763 31.01 38.27 9.97
N VAL A 764 31.93 37.30 9.86
CA VAL A 764 33.27 37.51 9.28
C VAL A 764 33.20 37.64 7.76
N LEU A 765 32.38 36.82 7.09
CA LEU A 765 32.15 36.88 5.63
C LEU A 765 31.27 38.06 5.15
N LEU A 766 30.86 38.96 6.04
CA LEU A 766 30.14 40.20 5.73
C LEU A 766 30.92 41.45 6.14
N ARG A 767 32.23 41.32 6.41
CA ARG A 767 33.11 42.44 6.79
C ARG A 767 34.36 42.61 5.92
N ASP A 768 34.55 41.72 4.95
CA ASP A 768 35.40 41.84 3.76
C ASP A 768 34.51 41.77 2.50
#